data_AF-A0A7V8E5Q4-F1
#
_entry.id   AF-A0A7V8E5Q4-F1
#
_cell.length_a   1.000
_cell.length_b   1.000
_cell.length_c   1.000
_cell.angle_alpha   90.00
_cell.angle_beta   90.00
_cell.angle_gamma   90.00
#
_symmetry.space_group_name_H-M   'P 1'
#
loop_
_entity.id
_entity.type
_entity.pdbx_description
1 polymer ?
#
loop_
_entity_poly.entity_id
_entity_poly.type
_entity_poly.pdbx_seq_one_letter_code
_entity_poly.pdbx_strand_id
1 'polypeptide(L)'
;MRPVVVPVLLLLLPALAFAEDSGVFESKEEGFRIERPDDSWSIGEVPAIPGTRFAARVARGGDGGETSVIVTVADENGITDPEVARDAAMTAHEGQPGHSGVYRGVGEIAGEEVHALTFTFDNDGKPYTVRQHFLVHHDAIFIVQFSGPEKTFKESKKEFARIAASFQFLQSADLSARGWRSLLKRMTANCGSEIPWASSWKEAADRAKKEDKLVVVVFEEYRGLNIEHCAPLTLFMDTDVVELMNERFVGLIWMPGMNAPFEKPKVYGLGPGTFGQGTLFVKPDGRVVSCGVSFDPFYFYDHAREVLRRHPGALADEPVDAEGWMRRGELDRAAELLASPSTAADWLLKADLMRRLRKGDEALQAIAKARKFRIRGVDPKEAVVRLRMGQFAEAGKLLAGRDDAESGYWRALAHGMQLGIEPIRKELQDLAVAHSDDRWAWRGVAMLSGKNAASAFDHAKWPDEKRIAACLQPKRKAPSDLAQAERGGVRFLLETQLPDGSWPSPMSLTDPQGAIAVGITAICGESLLAHRDATGANDAILEALDFTLAATLTPDDARLFDHTIWAHCFALRFFAACVQAKVGNREKLLAGMNDLVSGIRKSRRAGGGWSYVKLDSREDASTGFVTAAVLCALHEARAAGTEVPKFFVDKAAETLAALRTPQGAFAYRRPMAGSTDEVQAEASLRSPLVAFALKRVRKGDVDGIRTALEIYLKHHKHVRRERGKGLSHTGPEGTASYYLIFGYAFAAEAVRELPEEERAKYREALAEDLLKTVLEDGAFCDSPSVGRHYGTGMALRALRLLKD
;
A
#
# COMPACT_ATOMS: atom_id res chain seq x y z
N MET A 1 -25.14 -3.19 7.53
CA MET A 1 -24.62 -3.88 8.72
C MET A 1 -24.14 -5.25 8.29
N ARG A 2 -22.84 -5.57 8.46
CA ARG A 2 -22.33 -6.93 8.20
C ARG A 2 -22.84 -7.86 9.31
N PRO A 3 -23.18 -9.13 9.03
CA PRO A 3 -23.58 -10.06 10.08
C PRO A 3 -22.41 -10.32 11.03
N VAL A 4 -22.72 -10.46 12.32
CA VAL A 4 -21.82 -10.97 13.35
C VAL A 4 -21.32 -12.34 12.89
N VAL A 5 -20.00 -12.48 12.72
CA VAL A 5 -19.39 -13.72 12.24
C VAL A 5 -19.31 -14.72 13.40
N VAL A 6 -19.72 -15.97 13.15
CA VAL A 6 -19.73 -17.01 14.18
C VAL A 6 -18.57 -17.98 13.99
N PRO A 7 -17.74 -18.21 15.03
CA PRO A 7 -16.62 -19.15 14.97
C PRO A 7 -17.06 -20.60 14.75
N VAL A 8 -16.53 -21.28 13.73
CA VAL A 8 -16.56 -22.77 13.64
C VAL A 8 -15.21 -23.33 13.22
N LEU A 9 -14.40 -22.52 12.52
CA LEU A 9 -13.22 -22.96 11.77
C LEU A 9 -12.02 -23.46 12.60
N LEU A 10 -12.06 -23.40 13.94
CA LEU A 10 -10.92 -23.77 14.79
C LEU A 10 -10.89 -25.25 15.25
N LEU A 11 -11.83 -26.08 14.79
CA LEU A 11 -11.95 -27.49 15.21
C LEU A 11 -10.71 -28.36 14.91
N LEU A 12 -9.80 -27.94 14.03
CA LEU A 12 -8.81 -28.84 13.42
C LEU A 12 -7.38 -28.28 13.32
N LEU A 13 -7.02 -27.29 14.14
CA LEU A 13 -5.58 -27.07 14.31
C LEU A 13 -5.01 -28.31 15.02
N PRO A 14 -3.96 -28.98 14.52
CA PRO A 14 -3.26 -29.97 15.33
C PRO A 14 -2.78 -29.28 16.61
N ALA A 15 -2.66 -30.03 17.71
CA ALA A 15 -2.02 -29.54 18.92
C ALA A 15 -0.55 -29.18 18.60
N LEU A 16 -0.33 -27.99 18.04
CA LEU A 16 0.99 -27.40 17.93
C LEU A 16 1.46 -27.22 19.37
N ALA A 17 2.71 -27.60 19.63
CA ALA A 17 3.34 -27.42 20.93
C ALA A 17 3.22 -25.95 21.32
N PHE A 18 2.28 -25.64 22.20
CA PHE A 18 2.06 -24.29 22.71
C PHE A 18 3.30 -23.91 23.52
N ALA A 19 3.84 -22.72 23.25
CA ALA A 19 4.92 -22.16 24.04
C ALA A 19 4.32 -21.55 25.31
N GLU A 20 4.19 -22.35 26.38
CA GLU A 20 4.23 -22.00 27.81
C GLU A 20 3.55 -23.09 28.66
N ASP A 21 4.29 -23.67 29.63
CA ASP A 21 3.88 -24.82 30.45
C ASP A 21 3.57 -24.39 31.90
N SER A 22 2.60 -23.49 32.06
CA SER A 22 2.14 -22.98 33.37
C SER A 22 0.79 -23.56 33.81
N GLY A 23 0.10 -24.32 32.94
CA GLY A 23 -1.25 -24.85 33.19
C GLY A 23 -2.38 -23.80 33.19
N VAL A 24 -2.04 -22.51 33.16
CA VAL A 24 -2.95 -21.36 33.20
C VAL A 24 -2.63 -20.44 32.03
N PHE A 25 -3.65 -20.02 31.29
CA PHE A 25 -3.53 -19.02 30.23
C PHE A 25 -4.18 -17.71 30.67
N GLU A 26 -3.41 -16.62 30.67
CA GLU A 26 -3.88 -15.28 30.97
C GLU A 26 -3.64 -14.36 29.79
N SER A 27 -4.72 -13.81 29.21
CA SER A 27 -4.62 -12.70 28.26
C SER A 27 -4.91 -11.40 29.00
N LYS A 28 -3.86 -10.66 29.35
CA LYS A 28 -4.00 -9.30 29.94
C LYS A 28 -4.64 -8.33 28.95
N GLU A 29 -4.34 -8.52 27.67
CA GLU A 29 -4.83 -7.71 26.56
C GLU A 29 -6.35 -7.85 26.35
N GLU A 30 -6.86 -9.08 26.43
CA GLU A 30 -8.30 -9.36 26.31
C GLU A 30 -9.02 -9.40 27.67
N GLY A 31 -8.29 -9.46 28.78
CA GLY A 31 -8.80 -9.33 30.13
C GLY A 31 -9.47 -10.58 30.69
N PHE A 32 -8.97 -11.77 30.34
CA PHE A 32 -9.48 -13.04 30.88
C PHE A 32 -8.36 -14.03 31.21
N ARG A 33 -8.69 -15.01 32.06
CA ARG A 33 -7.87 -16.19 32.35
C ARG A 33 -8.69 -17.48 32.23
N ILE A 34 -8.02 -18.59 31.92
CA ILE A 34 -8.60 -19.93 31.81
C ILE A 34 -7.52 -20.98 32.04
N GLU A 35 -7.89 -22.14 32.60
CA GLU A 35 -6.94 -23.18 33.03
C GLU A 35 -7.24 -24.52 32.37
N ARG A 36 -6.19 -25.33 32.18
CA ARG A 36 -6.35 -26.72 31.74
C ARG A 36 -6.85 -27.59 32.90
N PRO A 37 -7.65 -28.65 32.64
CA PRO A 37 -8.24 -29.46 33.72
C PRO A 37 -7.24 -30.42 34.39
N ASP A 38 -6.17 -30.81 33.68
CA ASP A 38 -5.02 -31.61 34.12
C ASP A 38 -3.94 -31.64 33.01
N ASP A 39 -2.81 -32.31 33.26
CA ASP A 39 -1.65 -32.37 32.35
C ASP A 39 -1.89 -33.19 31.07
N SER A 40 -3.02 -33.90 30.92
CA SER A 40 -3.38 -34.54 29.65
C SER A 40 -3.91 -33.55 28.61
N TRP A 41 -4.05 -32.27 28.98
CA TRP A 41 -4.46 -31.18 28.13
C TRP A 41 -3.34 -30.16 27.92
N SER A 42 -3.44 -29.46 26.81
CA SER A 42 -2.55 -28.36 26.42
C SER A 42 -3.35 -27.07 26.31
N ILE A 43 -2.72 -25.93 26.52
CA ILE A 43 -3.37 -24.63 26.47
C ILE A 43 -2.45 -23.60 25.81
N GLY A 44 -3.00 -22.71 25.00
CA GLY A 44 -2.27 -21.56 24.47
C GLY A 44 -3.05 -20.77 23.43
N GLU A 45 -2.42 -19.68 22.97
CA GLU A 45 -2.97 -18.82 21.93
C GLU A 45 -2.99 -19.55 20.57
N VAL A 46 -4.03 -19.32 19.79
CA VAL A 46 -4.17 -19.83 18.41
C VAL A 46 -4.49 -18.66 17.48
N PRO A 47 -4.18 -18.77 16.16
CA PRO A 47 -4.52 -17.73 15.21
C PRO A 47 -6.00 -17.32 15.31
N ALA A 48 -6.26 -16.01 15.44
CA ALA A 48 -7.60 -15.48 15.37
C ALA A 48 -8.25 -15.82 14.02
N ILE A 49 -9.57 -15.98 14.00
CA ILE A 49 -10.32 -16.29 12.79
C ILE A 49 -10.95 -15.02 12.21
N PRO A 50 -11.34 -15.02 10.91
CA PRO A 50 -12.01 -13.87 10.32
C PRO A 50 -13.22 -13.41 11.15
N GLY A 51 -13.25 -12.12 11.50
CA GLY A 51 -14.31 -11.54 12.32
C GLY A 51 -14.07 -11.54 13.82
N THR A 52 -12.97 -12.13 14.29
CA THR A 52 -12.57 -12.12 15.71
C THR A 52 -11.18 -11.50 15.81
N ARG A 53 -10.85 -10.93 16.98
CA ARG A 53 -9.54 -10.28 17.20
C ARG A 53 -8.56 -11.15 17.97
N PHE A 54 -9.07 -12.17 18.66
CA PHE A 54 -8.27 -13.04 19.51
C PHE A 54 -8.89 -14.44 19.62
N ALA A 55 -8.04 -15.46 19.78
CA ALA A 55 -8.47 -16.82 20.11
C ALA A 55 -7.43 -17.57 20.98
N ALA A 56 -7.91 -18.30 21.97
CA ALA A 56 -7.10 -19.23 22.77
C ALA A 56 -7.77 -20.61 22.82
N ARG A 57 -6.98 -21.67 22.93
CA ARG A 57 -7.48 -23.05 22.89
C ARG A 57 -6.90 -23.90 24.02
N VAL A 58 -7.79 -24.66 24.66
CA VAL A 58 -7.49 -25.76 25.59
C VAL A 58 -7.81 -27.07 24.87
N ALA A 59 -6.83 -27.92 24.59
CA ALA A 59 -7.01 -29.13 23.77
C ALA A 59 -6.47 -30.39 24.46
N ARG A 60 -7.23 -31.51 24.37
CA ARG A 60 -6.83 -32.80 24.93
C ARG A 60 -5.77 -33.45 24.05
N GLY A 61 -4.64 -33.87 24.62
CA GLY A 61 -3.57 -34.49 23.86
C GLY A 61 -3.91 -35.90 23.35
N GLY A 62 -4.62 -36.69 24.16
CA GLY A 62 -4.88 -38.11 23.91
C GLY A 62 -5.73 -38.44 22.68
N ASP A 63 -6.44 -37.47 22.10
CA ASP A 63 -7.26 -37.62 20.90
C ASP A 63 -6.82 -36.72 19.74
N GLY A 64 -5.58 -36.23 19.79
CA GLY A 64 -5.04 -35.33 18.75
C GLY A 64 -5.61 -33.91 18.81
N GLY A 65 -6.28 -33.54 19.90
CA GLY A 65 -6.90 -32.23 20.10
C GLY A 65 -8.33 -32.13 19.57
N GLU A 66 -8.92 -33.25 19.13
CA GLU A 66 -10.31 -33.29 18.66
C GLU A 66 -11.29 -32.84 19.75
N THR A 67 -11.03 -33.18 21.01
CA THR A 67 -11.75 -32.59 22.15
C THR A 67 -11.05 -31.30 22.59
N SER A 68 -11.74 -30.16 22.48
CA SER A 68 -11.16 -28.87 22.86
C SER A 68 -12.19 -27.84 23.33
N VAL A 69 -11.69 -26.85 24.06
CA VAL A 69 -12.38 -25.62 24.45
C VAL A 69 -11.67 -24.45 23.80
N ILE A 70 -12.41 -23.56 23.16
CA ILE A 70 -11.86 -22.40 22.44
C ILE A 70 -12.53 -21.15 22.99
N VAL A 71 -11.72 -20.20 23.48
CA VAL A 71 -12.18 -18.87 23.85
C VAL A 71 -11.90 -17.95 22.67
N THR A 72 -12.95 -17.32 22.14
CA THR A 72 -12.85 -16.37 21.04
C THR A 72 -13.34 -15.00 21.50
N VAL A 73 -12.64 -13.94 21.13
CA VAL A 73 -13.01 -12.56 21.47
C VAL A 73 -13.28 -11.78 20.19
N ALA A 74 -14.45 -11.15 20.11
CA ALA A 74 -14.86 -10.27 19.02
C ALA A 74 -15.29 -8.92 19.58
N ASP A 75 -15.15 -7.86 18.77
CA ASP A 75 -15.70 -6.54 19.11
C ASP A 75 -17.24 -6.61 19.16
N GLU A 76 -17.86 -5.91 20.11
CA GLU A 76 -19.32 -5.96 20.31
C GLU A 76 -20.14 -5.50 19.10
N ASN A 77 -19.58 -4.63 18.25
CA ASN A 77 -20.25 -4.07 17.07
C ASN A 77 -21.69 -3.55 17.37
N GLY A 78 -21.93 -3.04 18.58
CA GLY A 78 -23.23 -2.55 19.06
C GLY A 78 -24.12 -3.61 19.75
N ILE A 79 -23.63 -4.83 19.96
CA ILE A 79 -24.34 -5.90 20.67
C ILE A 79 -23.89 -5.94 22.12
N THR A 80 -24.76 -5.44 22.99
CA THR A 80 -24.51 -5.40 24.44
C THR A 80 -25.18 -6.56 25.20
N ASP A 81 -25.94 -7.40 24.49
CA ASP A 81 -26.74 -8.48 25.07
C ASP A 81 -26.24 -9.85 24.57
N PRO A 82 -25.81 -10.76 25.47
CA PRO A 82 -25.37 -12.10 25.09
C PRO A 82 -26.46 -12.94 24.41
N GLU A 83 -27.74 -12.66 24.67
CA GLU A 83 -28.85 -13.31 23.98
C GLU A 83 -28.89 -12.92 22.49
N VAL A 84 -28.72 -11.63 22.20
CA VAL A 84 -28.66 -11.12 20.82
C VAL A 84 -27.44 -11.68 20.09
N ALA A 85 -26.30 -11.81 20.77
CA ALA A 85 -25.11 -12.44 20.21
C ALA A 85 -25.36 -13.93 19.85
N ARG A 86 -26.01 -14.69 20.76
CA ARG A 86 -26.40 -16.09 20.51
C ARG A 86 -27.37 -16.20 19.34
N ASP A 87 -28.37 -15.33 19.25
CA ASP A 87 -29.39 -15.42 18.19
C ASP A 87 -28.84 -15.04 16.82
N ALA A 88 -27.98 -14.02 16.76
CA ALA A 88 -27.20 -13.74 15.54
C ALA A 88 -26.37 -14.96 15.14
N ALA A 89 -25.81 -15.67 16.13
CA ALA A 89 -25.02 -16.85 15.87
C ALA A 89 -25.83 -18.06 15.35
N MET A 90 -27.02 -18.26 15.92
CA MET A 90 -27.97 -19.27 15.47
C MET A 90 -28.36 -19.05 14.00
N THR A 91 -28.72 -17.82 13.62
CA THR A 91 -29.06 -17.49 12.23
C THR A 91 -27.92 -17.78 11.26
N ALA A 92 -26.67 -17.63 11.68
CA ALA A 92 -25.52 -17.91 10.82
C ALA A 92 -25.26 -19.41 10.61
N HIS A 93 -25.69 -20.29 11.53
CA HIS A 93 -25.52 -21.74 11.43
C HIS A 93 -26.73 -22.47 10.86
N GLU A 94 -27.93 -21.93 11.04
CA GLU A 94 -29.15 -22.51 10.46
C GLU A 94 -29.07 -22.58 8.94
N GLY A 95 -29.24 -23.79 8.38
CA GLY A 95 -29.24 -24.02 6.94
C GLY A 95 -27.85 -24.06 6.28
N GLN A 96 -26.77 -23.96 7.05
CA GLN A 96 -25.41 -24.12 6.51
C GLN A 96 -25.09 -25.59 6.18
N PRO A 97 -24.44 -25.88 5.04
CA PRO A 97 -23.95 -27.21 4.74
C PRO A 97 -23.02 -27.75 5.84
N GLY A 98 -23.26 -28.98 6.29
CA GLY A 98 -22.49 -29.61 7.37
C GLY A 98 -22.95 -29.26 8.79
N HIS A 99 -23.90 -28.34 8.98
CA HIS A 99 -24.47 -28.02 10.29
C HIS A 99 -25.85 -28.67 10.47
N SER A 100 -26.10 -29.27 11.63
CA SER A 100 -27.39 -29.87 11.97
C SER A 100 -27.69 -29.77 13.47
N GLY A 101 -28.96 -29.99 13.84
CA GLY A 101 -29.36 -30.05 15.25
C GLY A 101 -29.05 -28.76 16.04
N VAL A 102 -29.29 -27.60 15.44
CA VAL A 102 -29.05 -26.28 16.06
C VAL A 102 -30.17 -25.96 17.05
N TYR A 103 -29.85 -25.78 18.33
CA TYR A 103 -30.84 -25.40 19.35
C TYR A 103 -30.25 -24.49 20.44
N ARG A 104 -31.13 -23.64 21.00
CA ARG A 104 -30.83 -22.77 22.13
C ARG A 104 -30.72 -23.57 23.42
N GLY A 105 -29.82 -23.15 24.30
CA GLY A 105 -29.73 -23.66 25.65
C GLY A 105 -29.20 -22.60 26.61
N VAL A 106 -29.04 -23.03 27.85
CA VAL A 106 -28.28 -22.32 28.88
C VAL A 106 -27.12 -23.20 29.31
N GLY A 107 -26.01 -22.61 29.73
CA GLY A 107 -24.88 -23.32 30.32
C GLY A 107 -24.33 -22.55 31.50
N GLU A 108 -23.18 -22.99 32.01
CA GLU A 108 -22.54 -22.39 33.16
C GLU A 108 -21.07 -22.12 32.83
N ILE A 109 -20.63 -20.88 33.00
CA ILE A 109 -19.23 -20.45 32.89
C ILE A 109 -18.92 -19.64 34.14
N ALA A 110 -17.80 -19.92 34.82
CA ALA A 110 -17.40 -19.24 36.05
C ALA A 110 -18.42 -19.29 37.21
N GLY A 111 -19.35 -20.26 37.21
CA GLY A 111 -20.45 -20.34 38.18
C GLY A 111 -21.67 -19.46 37.86
N GLU A 112 -21.69 -18.79 36.71
CA GLU A 112 -22.80 -17.99 36.23
C GLU A 112 -23.54 -18.68 35.09
N GLU A 113 -24.88 -18.58 35.08
CA GLU A 113 -25.70 -19.07 33.98
C GLU A 113 -25.55 -18.16 32.76
N VAL A 114 -25.22 -18.75 31.60
CA VAL A 114 -24.95 -18.03 30.35
C VAL A 114 -25.73 -18.60 29.18
N HIS A 115 -26.09 -17.76 28.22
CA HIS A 115 -26.79 -18.16 27.00
C HIS A 115 -25.90 -19.06 26.14
N ALA A 116 -26.45 -20.17 25.66
CA ALA A 116 -25.70 -21.16 24.89
C ALA A 116 -26.41 -21.54 23.59
N LEU A 117 -25.60 -21.98 22.62
CA LEU A 117 -26.03 -22.55 21.35
C LEU A 117 -25.35 -23.91 21.20
N THR A 118 -26.11 -24.96 20.88
CA THR A 118 -25.55 -26.29 20.60
C THR A 118 -25.94 -26.73 19.20
N PHE A 119 -25.00 -27.33 18.48
CA PHE A 119 -25.20 -27.90 17.15
C PHE A 119 -24.22 -29.03 16.86
N THR A 120 -24.54 -29.84 15.86
CA THR A 120 -23.63 -30.85 15.29
C THR A 120 -23.00 -30.29 14.02
N PHE A 121 -21.68 -30.42 13.91
CA PHE A 121 -20.89 -30.04 12.73
C PHE A 121 -20.25 -31.28 12.11
N ASP A 122 -20.55 -31.56 10.85
CA ASP A 122 -19.92 -32.60 10.06
C ASP A 122 -18.64 -32.05 9.40
N ASN A 123 -17.53 -32.70 9.71
CA ASN A 123 -16.24 -32.41 9.11
C ASN A 123 -15.72 -33.64 8.38
N ASP A 124 -15.77 -33.62 7.04
CA ASP A 124 -15.34 -34.73 6.18
C ASP A 124 -15.94 -36.10 6.59
N GLY A 125 -17.23 -36.12 6.92
CA GLY A 125 -17.97 -37.32 7.33
C GLY A 125 -17.77 -37.72 8.80
N LYS A 126 -17.12 -36.88 9.61
CA LYS A 126 -17.02 -37.05 11.07
C LYS A 126 -17.89 -36.02 11.78
N PRO A 127 -18.93 -36.44 12.53
CA PRO A 127 -19.77 -35.52 13.29
C PRO A 127 -19.11 -35.10 14.62
N TYR A 128 -19.10 -33.80 14.89
CA TYR A 128 -18.68 -33.17 16.14
C TYR A 128 -19.87 -32.48 16.80
N THR A 129 -20.00 -32.62 18.12
CA THR A 129 -20.90 -31.77 18.89
C THR A 129 -20.16 -30.50 19.28
N VAL A 130 -20.78 -29.35 19.03
CA VAL A 130 -20.27 -28.02 19.36
C VAL A 130 -21.27 -27.33 20.27
N ARG A 131 -20.79 -26.78 21.38
CA ARG A 131 -21.58 -25.97 22.31
C ARG A 131 -20.88 -24.65 22.59
N GLN A 132 -21.47 -23.56 22.15
CA GLN A 132 -20.96 -22.20 22.34
C GLN A 132 -21.70 -21.53 23.50
N HIS A 133 -20.95 -20.91 24.39
CA HIS A 133 -21.48 -20.04 25.44
C HIS A 133 -21.11 -18.60 25.13
N PHE A 134 -22.09 -17.71 25.22
CA PHE A 134 -21.93 -16.30 24.86
C PHE A 134 -21.92 -15.48 26.14
N LEU A 135 -20.84 -14.71 26.31
CA LEU A 135 -20.71 -13.74 27.37
C LEU A 135 -20.44 -12.38 26.72
N VAL A 136 -21.12 -11.35 27.20
CA VAL A 136 -20.78 -9.96 26.87
C VAL A 136 -20.17 -9.37 28.11
N HIS A 137 -18.97 -8.86 27.97
CA HIS A 137 -18.27 -8.22 29.08
C HIS A 137 -17.58 -6.97 28.55
N HIS A 138 -18.08 -5.82 29.00
CA HIS A 138 -17.71 -4.49 28.47
C HIS A 138 -17.95 -4.39 26.95
N ASP A 139 -16.93 -4.02 26.15
CA ASP A 139 -17.02 -3.73 24.72
C ASP A 139 -16.73 -4.93 23.79
N ALA A 140 -16.78 -6.15 24.33
CA ALA A 140 -16.43 -7.37 23.62
C ALA A 140 -17.41 -8.51 23.89
N ILE A 141 -17.55 -9.36 22.87
CA ILE A 141 -18.26 -10.63 22.92
C ILE A 141 -17.22 -11.73 23.10
N PHE A 142 -17.38 -12.50 24.18
CA PHE A 142 -16.62 -13.72 24.45
C PHE A 142 -17.47 -14.92 24.07
N ILE A 143 -16.91 -15.79 23.24
CA ILE A 143 -17.52 -17.07 22.87
C ILE A 143 -16.63 -18.18 23.43
N VAL A 144 -17.14 -18.91 24.42
CA VAL A 144 -16.48 -20.08 25.01
C VAL A 144 -17.10 -21.33 24.38
N GLN A 145 -16.41 -21.87 23.38
CA GLN A 145 -16.86 -23.00 22.57
C GLN A 145 -16.26 -24.31 23.09
N PHE A 146 -17.12 -25.27 23.41
CA PHE A 146 -16.75 -26.64 23.74
C PHE A 146 -17.05 -27.53 22.53
N SER A 147 -16.09 -28.34 22.12
CA SER A 147 -16.22 -29.21 20.96
C SER A 147 -15.56 -30.57 21.17
N GLY A 148 -16.11 -31.59 20.53
CA GLY A 148 -15.54 -32.94 20.50
C GLY A 148 -16.37 -33.89 19.62
N PRO A 149 -15.84 -35.08 19.31
CA PRO A 149 -16.56 -36.07 18.51
C PRO A 149 -17.93 -36.40 19.12
N GLU A 150 -18.98 -36.46 18.31
CA GLU A 150 -20.38 -36.58 18.79
C GLU A 150 -20.57 -37.79 19.73
N LYS A 151 -19.89 -38.90 19.45
CA LYS A 151 -20.00 -40.14 20.23
C LYS A 151 -19.39 -40.03 21.64
N THR A 152 -18.31 -39.27 21.80
CA THR A 152 -17.52 -39.18 23.04
C THR A 152 -17.68 -37.84 23.75
N PHE A 153 -18.38 -36.86 23.15
CA PHE A 153 -18.56 -35.52 23.71
C PHE A 153 -19.08 -35.52 25.15
N LYS A 154 -20.01 -36.43 25.48
CA LYS A 154 -20.57 -36.57 26.84
C LYS A 154 -19.58 -37.10 27.87
N GLU A 155 -18.55 -37.83 27.44
CA GLU A 155 -17.52 -38.39 28.30
C GLU A 155 -16.63 -37.28 28.88
N SER A 156 -16.42 -36.21 28.11
CA SER A 156 -15.63 -35.02 28.50
C SER A 156 -16.34 -34.04 29.43
N LYS A 157 -17.54 -34.39 29.93
CA LYS A 157 -18.38 -33.47 30.73
C LYS A 157 -17.68 -32.95 31.98
N LYS A 158 -16.88 -33.80 32.65
CA LYS A 158 -16.20 -33.41 33.90
C LYS A 158 -15.06 -32.44 33.63
N GLU A 159 -14.29 -32.68 32.58
CA GLU A 159 -13.18 -31.84 32.14
C GLU A 159 -13.69 -30.49 31.65
N PHE A 160 -14.76 -30.48 30.84
CA PHE A 160 -15.41 -29.24 30.40
C PHE A 160 -15.94 -28.42 31.57
N ALA A 161 -16.54 -29.04 32.59
CA ALA A 161 -16.99 -28.32 33.78
C ALA A 161 -15.82 -27.68 34.56
N ARG A 162 -14.67 -28.36 34.66
CA ARG A 162 -13.47 -27.78 35.29
C ARG A 162 -12.92 -26.60 34.51
N ILE A 163 -12.82 -26.73 33.19
CA ILE A 163 -12.36 -25.63 32.32
C ILE A 163 -13.33 -24.45 32.42
N ALA A 164 -14.64 -24.69 32.35
CA ALA A 164 -15.66 -23.66 32.49
C ALA A 164 -15.59 -22.92 33.83
N ALA A 165 -15.36 -23.65 34.93
CA ALA A 165 -15.23 -23.06 36.27
C ALA A 165 -13.92 -22.27 36.46
N SER A 166 -12.89 -22.55 35.67
CA SER A 166 -11.61 -21.84 35.71
C SER A 166 -11.63 -20.49 34.97
N PHE A 167 -12.61 -20.27 34.11
CA PHE A 167 -12.72 -19.03 33.34
C PHE A 167 -13.01 -17.85 34.27
N GLN A 168 -12.20 -16.79 34.22
CA GLN A 168 -12.42 -15.59 35.03
C GLN A 168 -12.03 -14.34 34.24
N PHE A 169 -12.80 -13.27 34.39
CA PHE A 169 -12.39 -11.94 33.93
C PHE A 169 -11.35 -11.35 34.89
N LEU A 170 -10.29 -10.74 34.35
CA LEU A 170 -9.24 -10.09 35.14
C LEU A 170 -9.73 -8.73 35.68
N GLN A 171 -9.39 -8.39 36.95
CA GLN A 171 -9.82 -7.15 37.61
C GLN A 171 -9.17 -5.87 37.03
N SER A 172 -9.91 -4.77 37.21
CA SER A 172 -9.81 -3.38 36.69
C SER A 172 -8.47 -2.69 36.36
N ALA A 173 -7.29 -3.20 36.70
CA ALA A 173 -6.03 -2.54 36.32
C ALA A 173 -5.81 -2.50 34.79
N ASP A 174 -6.38 -3.48 34.07
CA ASP A 174 -6.34 -3.59 32.60
C ASP A 174 -7.53 -2.90 31.88
N LEU A 175 -8.41 -2.19 32.61
CA LEU A 175 -9.43 -1.31 32.00
C LEU A 175 -8.82 -0.07 31.35
N SER A 176 -7.61 0.33 31.75
CA SER A 176 -6.85 1.41 31.10
C SER A 176 -6.50 1.06 29.65
N ALA A 177 -6.12 -0.19 29.38
CA ALA A 177 -5.82 -0.68 28.03
C ALA A 177 -7.08 -0.86 27.15
N ARG A 178 -8.20 -1.29 27.75
CA ARG A 178 -9.49 -1.43 27.05
C ARG A 178 -10.16 -0.09 26.78
N GLY A 179 -10.26 0.80 27.77
CA GLY A 179 -10.72 2.18 27.59
C GLY A 179 -9.87 2.94 26.56
N TRP A 180 -8.56 2.68 26.54
CA TRP A 180 -7.65 3.17 25.51
C TRP A 180 -8.00 2.66 24.11
N ARG A 181 -8.35 1.38 23.92
CA ARG A 181 -8.77 0.84 22.61
C ARG A 181 -10.07 1.42 22.12
N SER A 182 -11.10 1.46 22.97
CA SER A 182 -12.40 2.01 22.58
C SER A 182 -12.28 3.51 22.28
N LEU A 183 -11.42 4.23 23.01
CA LEU A 183 -11.04 5.61 22.70
C LEU A 183 -10.32 5.71 21.34
N LEU A 184 -9.30 4.88 21.09
CA LEU A 184 -8.53 4.84 19.85
C LEU A 184 -9.43 4.59 18.63
N LYS A 185 -10.33 3.60 18.71
CA LYS A 185 -11.28 3.24 17.64
C LYS A 185 -12.25 4.38 17.32
N ARG A 186 -12.75 5.06 18.35
CA ARG A 186 -13.64 6.22 18.19
C ARG A 186 -12.92 7.40 17.54
N MET A 187 -11.71 7.73 18.01
CA MET A 187 -10.94 8.87 17.53
C MET A 187 -10.40 8.65 16.12
N THR A 188 -9.95 7.43 15.78
CA THR A 188 -9.58 7.07 14.40
C THR A 188 -10.78 7.18 13.44
N ALA A 189 -11.98 6.80 13.88
CA ALA A 189 -13.20 6.97 13.07
C ALA A 189 -13.57 8.45 12.82
N ASN A 190 -13.10 9.38 13.64
CA ASN A 190 -13.29 10.82 13.43
C ASN A 190 -12.27 11.41 12.44
N CYS A 191 -11.19 10.70 12.12
CA CYS A 191 -10.19 11.21 11.18
C CYS A 191 -10.79 11.37 9.77
N GLY A 192 -10.55 12.52 9.14
CA GLY A 192 -11.15 12.88 7.85
C GLY A 192 -12.63 13.23 7.87
N SER A 193 -13.29 13.22 9.04
CA SER A 193 -14.73 13.55 9.17
C SER A 193 -15.06 15.03 8.96
N GLU A 194 -14.05 15.91 8.95
CA GLU A 194 -14.19 17.34 8.62
C GLU A 194 -14.59 17.59 7.16
N ILE A 195 -14.50 16.57 6.30
CA ILE A 195 -14.99 16.60 4.93
C ILE A 195 -16.40 16.01 4.91
N PRO A 196 -17.40 16.70 4.33
CA PRO A 196 -18.76 16.20 4.22
C PRO A 196 -18.85 15.15 3.09
N TRP A 197 -18.35 13.93 3.35
CA TRP A 197 -18.32 12.83 2.40
C TRP A 197 -19.71 12.47 1.89
N ALA A 198 -19.85 12.33 0.56
CA ALA A 198 -21.06 11.80 -0.04
C ALA A 198 -21.16 10.29 0.22
N SER A 199 -22.37 9.81 0.48
CA SER A 199 -22.68 8.39 0.74
C SER A 199 -22.81 7.55 -0.54
N SER A 200 -22.99 8.21 -1.69
CA SER A 200 -23.16 7.55 -2.98
C SER A 200 -22.67 8.42 -4.13
N TRP A 201 -22.36 7.80 -5.28
CA TRP A 201 -22.05 8.55 -6.51
C TRP A 201 -23.18 9.50 -6.93
N LYS A 202 -24.44 9.08 -6.80
CA LYS A 202 -25.58 9.94 -7.15
C LYS A 202 -25.58 11.22 -6.31
N GLU A 203 -25.45 11.08 -4.98
CA GLU A 203 -25.38 12.23 -4.07
C GLU A 203 -24.17 13.13 -4.41
N ALA A 204 -23.00 12.53 -4.63
CA ALA A 204 -21.79 13.26 -4.99
C ALA A 204 -21.97 14.06 -6.28
N ALA A 205 -22.51 13.43 -7.32
CA ALA A 205 -22.75 14.04 -8.63
C ALA A 205 -23.81 15.14 -8.57
N ASP A 206 -24.90 14.93 -7.83
CA ASP A 206 -25.97 15.93 -7.66
C ASP A 206 -25.44 17.17 -6.92
N ARG A 207 -24.67 16.98 -5.83
CA ARG A 207 -24.00 18.06 -5.09
C ARG A 207 -22.99 18.79 -5.97
N ALA A 208 -22.11 18.05 -6.64
CA ALA A 208 -21.10 18.62 -7.52
C ALA A 208 -21.72 19.41 -8.69
N LYS A 209 -22.85 18.95 -9.25
CA LYS A 209 -23.60 19.69 -10.27
C LYS A 209 -24.25 20.96 -9.72
N LYS A 210 -24.82 20.90 -8.51
CA LYS A 210 -25.46 22.04 -7.85
C LYS A 210 -24.44 23.13 -7.49
N GLU A 211 -23.27 22.73 -7.03
CA GLU A 211 -22.19 23.62 -6.57
C GLU A 211 -21.17 23.94 -7.68
N ASP A 212 -21.34 23.38 -8.88
CA ASP A 212 -20.37 23.37 -9.99
C ASP A 212 -18.93 23.05 -9.57
N LYS A 213 -18.80 21.99 -8.76
CA LYS A 213 -17.53 21.46 -8.26
C LYS A 213 -17.13 20.17 -8.99
N LEU A 214 -15.87 19.78 -8.86
CA LEU A 214 -15.43 18.42 -9.16
C LEU A 214 -15.71 17.50 -7.97
N VAL A 215 -15.92 16.21 -8.27
CA VAL A 215 -15.91 15.15 -7.26
C VAL A 215 -14.48 14.61 -7.14
N VAL A 216 -13.95 14.57 -5.92
CA VAL A 216 -12.73 13.83 -5.61
C VAL A 216 -13.14 12.47 -5.07
N VAL A 217 -12.91 11.44 -5.88
CA VAL A 217 -13.16 10.05 -5.51
C VAL A 217 -11.89 9.46 -4.94
N VAL A 218 -11.93 9.06 -3.68
CA VAL A 218 -10.83 8.39 -2.97
C VAL A 218 -10.99 6.90 -3.18
N PHE A 219 -9.98 6.27 -3.76
CA PHE A 219 -9.95 4.83 -4.01
C PHE A 219 -8.85 4.19 -3.17
N GLU A 220 -9.22 3.24 -2.33
CA GLU A 220 -8.30 2.40 -1.55
C GLU A 220 -8.87 1.00 -1.52
N GLU A 221 -8.42 0.14 -2.42
CA GLU A 221 -8.93 -1.23 -2.50
C GLU A 221 -7.79 -2.20 -2.81
N TYR A 222 -7.63 -3.17 -1.93
CA TYR A 222 -6.70 -4.27 -2.05
C TYR A 222 -7.50 -5.57 -1.99
N ARG A 223 -8.25 -5.88 -3.05
CA ARG A 223 -9.19 -7.00 -3.05
C ARG A 223 -8.53 -8.30 -2.57
N GLY A 224 -9.16 -8.94 -1.57
CA GLY A 224 -8.65 -10.15 -0.93
C GLY A 224 -7.69 -9.89 0.23
N LEU A 225 -7.40 -8.63 0.56
CA LEU A 225 -6.56 -8.21 1.69
C LEU A 225 -7.35 -7.21 2.55
N ASN A 226 -7.34 -7.40 3.86
CA ASN A 226 -7.94 -6.46 4.79
C ASN A 226 -6.92 -5.37 5.14
N ILE A 227 -6.86 -4.33 4.31
CA ILE A 227 -6.00 -3.17 4.55
C ILE A 227 -6.86 -2.01 5.04
N GLU A 228 -6.48 -1.40 6.16
CA GLU A 228 -7.12 -0.21 6.70
C GLU A 228 -7.00 0.98 5.74
N HIS A 229 -8.10 1.72 5.55
CA HIS A 229 -8.13 2.93 4.72
C HIS A 229 -7.25 4.00 5.37
N CYS A 230 -6.19 4.42 4.69
CA CYS A 230 -5.21 5.33 5.25
C CYS A 230 -5.46 6.80 4.87
N ALA A 231 -6.20 7.09 3.80
CA ALA A 231 -6.42 8.47 3.37
C ALA A 231 -7.16 9.31 4.43
N PRO A 232 -8.20 8.80 5.14
CA PRO A 232 -8.84 9.54 6.24
C PRO A 232 -7.88 9.79 7.41
N LEU A 233 -6.93 8.87 7.66
CA LEU A 233 -5.97 8.94 8.76
C LEU A 233 -4.76 9.84 8.44
N THR A 234 -4.53 10.18 7.18
CA THR A 234 -3.32 10.87 6.70
C THR A 234 -3.68 12.11 5.88
N LEU A 235 -3.91 11.95 4.58
CA LEU A 235 -4.20 13.01 3.61
C LEU A 235 -5.28 13.98 4.09
N PHE A 236 -6.40 13.45 4.60
CA PHE A 236 -7.55 14.24 5.02
C PHE A 236 -7.50 14.68 6.48
N MET A 237 -6.32 14.61 7.12
CA MET A 237 -6.00 15.28 8.38
C MET A 237 -5.11 16.51 8.20
N ASP A 238 -4.59 16.77 6.98
CA ASP A 238 -3.86 18.00 6.69
C ASP A 238 -4.81 19.19 6.52
N THR A 239 -4.51 20.29 7.22
CA THR A 239 -5.38 21.47 7.28
C THR A 239 -5.57 22.12 5.91
N ASP A 240 -4.51 22.22 5.10
CA ASP A 240 -4.57 22.89 3.81
C ASP A 240 -5.40 22.07 2.81
N VAL A 241 -5.28 20.74 2.90
CA VAL A 241 -6.08 19.80 2.11
C VAL A 241 -7.56 19.85 2.50
N VAL A 242 -7.87 19.80 3.80
CA VAL A 242 -9.27 19.84 4.29
C VAL A 242 -9.95 21.16 3.88
N GLU A 243 -9.28 22.29 4.04
CA GLU A 243 -9.79 23.59 3.58
C GLU A 243 -10.09 23.59 2.08
N LEU A 244 -9.14 23.13 1.26
CA LEU A 244 -9.31 23.08 -0.19
C LEU A 244 -10.43 22.13 -0.61
N MET A 245 -10.55 20.99 0.06
CA MET A 245 -11.60 20.00 -0.18
C MET A 245 -12.98 20.59 0.09
N ASN A 246 -13.18 21.21 1.26
CA ASN A 246 -14.46 21.82 1.63
C ASN A 246 -14.85 22.97 0.70
N GLU A 247 -13.87 23.76 0.29
CA GLU A 247 -14.10 24.94 -0.54
C GLU A 247 -14.37 24.58 -2.01
N ARG A 248 -13.65 23.60 -2.60
CA ARG A 248 -13.59 23.41 -4.05
C ARG A 248 -14.03 22.04 -4.58
N PHE A 249 -14.28 21.08 -3.69
CA PHE A 249 -14.58 19.71 -4.10
C PHE A 249 -15.78 19.11 -3.37
N VAL A 250 -16.32 18.04 -3.96
CA VAL A 250 -17.20 17.10 -3.26
C VAL A 250 -16.42 15.82 -3.03
N GLY A 251 -16.28 15.39 -1.78
CA GLY A 251 -15.59 14.15 -1.44
C GLY A 251 -16.48 12.92 -1.61
N LEU A 252 -15.94 11.84 -2.17
CA LEU A 252 -16.56 10.51 -2.18
C LEU A 252 -15.51 9.44 -1.87
N ILE A 253 -15.74 8.60 -0.87
CA ILE A 253 -14.93 7.39 -0.64
C ILE A 253 -15.53 6.26 -1.48
N TRP A 254 -14.73 5.67 -2.36
CA TRP A 254 -15.14 4.53 -3.16
C TRP A 254 -15.32 3.29 -2.30
N MET A 255 -16.42 2.58 -2.49
CA MET A 255 -16.69 1.29 -1.85
C MET A 255 -17.06 0.26 -2.93
N PRO A 256 -16.58 -1.00 -2.84
CA PRO A 256 -17.00 -2.07 -3.73
C PRO A 256 -18.52 -2.23 -3.79
N GLY A 257 -19.05 -2.39 -5.01
CA GLY A 257 -20.50 -2.52 -5.24
C GLY A 257 -21.26 -1.19 -5.32
N MET A 258 -20.58 -0.04 -5.20
CA MET A 258 -21.20 1.26 -5.41
C MET A 258 -21.62 1.45 -6.88
N ASN A 259 -22.88 1.81 -7.11
CA ASN A 259 -23.39 2.11 -8.44
C ASN A 259 -22.82 3.44 -8.98
N ALA A 260 -21.70 3.36 -9.71
CA ALA A 260 -21.00 4.52 -10.26
C ALA A 260 -20.46 4.23 -11.68
N PRO A 261 -20.16 5.26 -12.49
CA PRO A 261 -19.76 5.07 -13.88
C PRO A 261 -18.35 4.46 -14.04
N PHE A 262 -17.56 4.40 -12.97
CA PHE A 262 -16.14 4.07 -13.02
C PHE A 262 -15.83 2.64 -13.42
N GLU A 263 -16.73 1.68 -13.14
CA GLU A 263 -16.56 0.28 -13.54
C GLU A 263 -16.54 0.12 -15.07
N LYS A 264 -17.15 1.06 -15.81
CA LYS A 264 -17.21 1.01 -17.28
C LYS A 264 -15.81 1.22 -17.87
N PRO A 265 -15.28 0.32 -18.72
CA PRO A 265 -13.95 0.44 -19.31
C PRO A 265 -13.74 1.72 -20.14
N LYS A 266 -14.81 2.27 -20.71
CA LYS A 266 -14.79 3.54 -21.47
C LYS A 266 -14.66 4.78 -20.58
N VAL A 267 -14.89 4.66 -19.28
CA VAL A 267 -14.78 5.75 -18.30
C VAL A 267 -13.46 5.65 -17.57
N TYR A 268 -13.24 4.55 -16.85
CA TYR A 268 -11.99 4.27 -16.15
C TYR A 268 -11.70 2.78 -16.11
N GLY A 269 -12.71 1.96 -15.84
CA GLY A 269 -12.63 0.50 -15.83
C GLY A 269 -12.28 -0.09 -14.47
N LEU A 270 -12.84 0.41 -13.36
CA LEU A 270 -12.70 -0.21 -12.04
C LEU A 270 -13.35 -1.61 -12.01
N GLY A 271 -12.70 -2.58 -12.62
CA GLY A 271 -13.18 -3.96 -12.76
C GLY A 271 -12.88 -4.81 -11.53
N PRO A 272 -13.28 -6.10 -11.56
CA PRO A 272 -13.10 -7.00 -10.44
C PRO A 272 -11.64 -7.24 -10.00
N GLY A 273 -10.67 -6.96 -10.89
CA GLY A 273 -9.25 -7.05 -10.60
C GLY A 273 -8.60 -5.75 -10.14
N THR A 274 -9.33 -4.62 -10.15
CA THR A 274 -8.74 -3.31 -9.87
C THR A 274 -8.22 -3.21 -8.45
N PHE A 275 -7.02 -2.65 -8.34
CA PHE A 275 -6.20 -2.74 -7.15
C PHE A 275 -5.33 -1.47 -7.00
N GLY A 276 -5.18 -1.01 -5.75
CA GLY A 276 -4.26 0.06 -5.36
C GLY A 276 -4.92 1.22 -4.60
N GLN A 277 -4.19 2.32 -4.52
CA GLN A 277 -4.60 3.56 -3.85
C GLN A 277 -4.47 4.75 -4.80
N GLY A 278 -5.36 5.72 -4.68
CA GLY A 278 -5.27 6.98 -5.40
C GLY A 278 -6.53 7.82 -5.30
N THR A 279 -6.51 8.97 -5.98
CA THR A 279 -7.67 9.85 -6.11
C THR A 279 -8.03 10.04 -7.57
N LEU A 280 -9.33 10.14 -7.87
CA LEU A 280 -9.83 10.53 -9.18
C LEU A 280 -10.52 11.88 -9.07
N PHE A 281 -10.19 12.79 -9.97
CA PHE A 281 -10.90 14.06 -10.12
C PHE A 281 -11.94 13.89 -11.23
N VAL A 282 -13.21 14.01 -10.89
CA VAL A 282 -14.32 13.58 -11.74
C VAL A 282 -15.33 14.70 -11.89
N LYS A 283 -15.81 14.90 -13.12
CA LYS A 283 -16.94 15.78 -13.39
C LYS A 283 -18.26 15.12 -12.95
N PRO A 284 -19.32 15.90 -12.68
CA PRO A 284 -20.64 15.34 -12.33
C PRO A 284 -21.23 14.38 -13.38
N ASP A 285 -20.79 14.49 -14.65
CA ASP A 285 -21.16 13.59 -15.75
C ASP A 285 -20.46 12.21 -15.69
N GLY A 286 -19.54 11.99 -14.73
CA GLY A 286 -18.79 10.76 -14.55
C GLY A 286 -17.45 10.72 -15.29
N ARG A 287 -17.08 11.76 -16.05
CA ARG A 287 -15.80 11.82 -16.75
C ARG A 287 -14.66 12.12 -15.79
N VAL A 288 -13.65 11.25 -15.78
CA VAL A 288 -12.40 11.46 -15.05
C VAL A 288 -11.53 12.46 -15.83
N VAL A 289 -11.10 13.54 -15.15
CA VAL A 289 -10.28 14.61 -15.74
C VAL A 289 -8.83 14.59 -15.26
N SER A 290 -8.56 13.97 -14.10
CA SER A 290 -7.21 13.76 -13.56
C SER A 290 -7.20 12.62 -12.55
N CYS A 291 -6.02 12.10 -12.24
CA CYS A 291 -5.81 11.08 -11.20
C CYS A 291 -4.58 11.42 -10.34
N GLY A 292 -4.78 11.49 -9.02
CA GLY A 292 -3.71 11.57 -8.03
C GLY A 292 -3.23 10.17 -7.62
N VAL A 293 -1.92 10.03 -7.40
CA VAL A 293 -1.25 8.73 -7.23
C VAL A 293 -0.52 8.57 -5.91
N SER A 294 -0.62 9.56 -5.04
CA SER A 294 -0.04 9.54 -3.70
C SER A 294 -1.00 10.23 -2.75
N PHE A 295 -1.03 9.75 -1.50
CA PHE A 295 -1.72 10.39 -0.39
C PHE A 295 -0.82 11.32 0.43
N ASP A 296 0.39 11.62 -0.07
CA ASP A 296 1.18 12.73 0.46
C ASP A 296 0.37 14.04 0.31
N PRO A 297 0.12 14.78 1.42
CA PRO A 297 -0.76 15.94 1.41
C PRO A 297 -0.19 17.10 0.61
N PHE A 298 1.14 17.27 0.55
CA PHE A 298 1.76 18.34 -0.23
C PHE A 298 1.63 18.08 -1.73
N TYR A 299 1.88 16.84 -2.16
CA TYR A 299 1.62 16.41 -3.53
C TYR A 299 0.15 16.60 -3.90
N PHE A 300 -0.76 16.10 -3.07
CA PHE A 300 -2.18 16.19 -3.36
C PHE A 300 -2.64 17.64 -3.47
N TYR A 301 -2.21 18.52 -2.55
CA TYR A 301 -2.57 19.93 -2.56
C TYR A 301 -2.11 20.63 -3.86
N ASP A 302 -0.86 20.43 -4.27
CA ASP A 302 -0.34 21.01 -5.51
C ASP A 302 -1.04 20.43 -6.75
N HIS A 303 -1.28 19.12 -6.76
CA HIS A 303 -1.98 18.46 -7.86
C HIS A 303 -3.43 18.95 -7.99
N ALA A 304 -4.16 19.05 -6.87
CA ALA A 304 -5.54 19.52 -6.83
C ALA A 304 -5.64 20.97 -7.33
N ARG A 305 -4.71 21.84 -6.92
CA ARG A 305 -4.63 23.22 -7.44
C ARG A 305 -4.39 23.26 -8.94
N GLU A 306 -3.51 22.42 -9.46
CA GLU A 306 -3.26 22.32 -10.90
C GLU A 306 -4.48 21.78 -11.67
N VAL A 307 -5.23 20.85 -11.08
CA VAL A 307 -6.51 20.40 -11.64
C VAL A 307 -7.51 21.57 -11.69
N LEU A 308 -7.62 22.35 -10.61
CA LEU A 308 -8.52 23.51 -10.54
C LEU A 308 -8.15 24.61 -11.54
N ARG A 309 -6.86 24.85 -11.83
CA ARG A 309 -6.47 25.79 -12.91
C ARG A 309 -7.02 25.37 -14.27
N ARG A 310 -7.11 24.07 -14.54
CA ARG A 310 -7.66 23.52 -15.79
C ARG A 310 -9.18 23.33 -15.75
N HIS A 311 -9.74 23.22 -14.55
CA HIS A 311 -11.15 22.92 -14.29
C HIS A 311 -11.66 23.72 -13.07
N PRO A 312 -11.82 25.06 -13.21
CA PRO A 312 -12.07 25.93 -12.06
C PRO A 312 -13.45 25.75 -11.41
N GLY A 313 -14.45 25.22 -12.13
CA GLY A 313 -15.85 25.20 -11.68
C GLY A 313 -16.49 26.60 -11.69
N ALA A 314 -17.71 26.73 -11.16
CA ALA A 314 -18.34 28.03 -10.94
C ALA A 314 -17.86 28.58 -9.61
N LEU A 315 -17.53 29.86 -9.63
CA LEU A 315 -17.15 30.60 -8.43
C LEU A 315 -18.44 30.82 -7.63
N ALA A 316 -18.45 30.45 -6.35
CA ALA A 316 -19.21 31.24 -5.39
C ALA A 316 -18.74 32.71 -5.47
N ASP A 317 -19.44 33.63 -4.80
CA ASP A 317 -19.00 35.04 -4.71
C ASP A 317 -17.49 35.12 -4.48
N GLU A 318 -16.79 35.94 -5.28
CA GLU A 318 -15.34 36.05 -5.22
C GLU A 318 -14.92 36.49 -3.80
N PRO A 319 -13.95 35.80 -3.16
CA PRO A 319 -13.46 36.24 -1.87
C PRO A 319 -12.91 37.66 -1.94
N VAL A 320 -13.25 38.45 -0.94
CA VAL A 320 -12.74 39.82 -0.81
C VAL A 320 -11.45 39.89 0.00
N ASP A 321 -11.06 38.81 0.66
CA ASP A 321 -9.89 38.73 1.55
C ASP A 321 -8.90 37.63 1.15
N ALA A 322 -7.67 37.76 1.65
CA ALA A 322 -6.59 36.83 1.33
C ALA A 322 -6.85 35.42 1.87
N GLU A 323 -7.52 35.30 3.02
CA GLU A 323 -7.82 34.02 3.65
C GLU A 323 -8.76 33.18 2.78
N GLY A 324 -9.82 33.78 2.23
CA GLY A 324 -10.73 33.11 1.31
C GLY A 324 -10.05 32.68 0.02
N TRP A 325 -9.16 33.50 -0.54
CA TRP A 325 -8.34 33.09 -1.70
C TRP A 325 -7.41 31.91 -1.37
N MET A 326 -6.86 31.87 -0.15
CA MET A 326 -6.02 30.75 0.31
C MET A 326 -6.82 29.45 0.49
N ARG A 327 -8.01 29.50 1.11
CA ARG A 327 -8.90 28.33 1.23
C ARG A 327 -9.29 27.76 -0.14
N ARG A 328 -9.43 28.63 -1.15
CA ARG A 328 -9.71 28.23 -2.54
C ARG A 328 -8.50 27.68 -3.30
N GLY A 329 -7.30 27.73 -2.72
CA GLY A 329 -6.04 27.33 -3.37
C GLY A 329 -5.49 28.33 -4.39
N GLU A 330 -6.03 29.55 -4.43
CA GLU A 330 -5.69 30.62 -5.38
C GLU A 330 -4.63 31.56 -4.79
N LEU A 331 -3.47 30.97 -4.46
CA LEU A 331 -2.40 31.63 -3.69
C LEU A 331 -1.84 32.90 -4.34
N ASP A 332 -1.87 33.01 -5.66
CA ASP A 332 -1.38 34.21 -6.37
C ASP A 332 -2.26 35.44 -6.07
N ARG A 333 -3.59 35.25 -5.95
CA ARG A 333 -4.54 36.30 -5.55
C ARG A 333 -4.36 36.72 -4.10
N ALA A 334 -4.15 35.73 -3.21
CA ALA A 334 -3.80 36.01 -1.83
C ALA A 334 -2.49 36.80 -1.72
N ALA A 335 -1.50 36.49 -2.57
CA ALA A 335 -0.22 37.21 -2.60
C ALA A 335 -0.38 38.67 -3.03
N GLU A 336 -1.26 38.97 -3.99
CA GLU A 336 -1.60 40.34 -4.41
C GLU A 336 -2.13 41.16 -3.22
N LEU A 337 -3.09 40.62 -2.46
CA LEU A 337 -3.66 41.30 -1.29
C LEU A 337 -2.67 41.44 -0.13
N LEU A 338 -1.74 40.49 0.02
CA LEU A 338 -0.72 40.47 1.07
C LEU A 338 0.62 41.08 0.63
N ALA A 339 0.63 41.84 -0.48
CA ALA A 339 1.81 42.54 -0.95
C ALA A 339 2.31 43.58 0.08
N SER A 340 1.37 44.28 0.73
CA SER A 340 1.66 45.32 1.74
C SER A 340 0.89 45.09 3.06
N PRO A 341 1.27 44.08 3.87
CA PRO A 341 0.59 43.77 5.12
C PRO A 341 0.75 44.92 6.13
N SER A 342 -0.34 45.29 6.79
CA SER A 342 -0.36 46.44 7.72
C SER A 342 -0.72 46.04 9.14
N THR A 343 -1.51 44.97 9.31
CA THR A 343 -1.94 44.46 10.60
C THR A 343 -1.17 43.20 11.02
N ALA A 344 -1.23 42.87 12.31
CA ALA A 344 -0.66 41.62 12.80
C ALA A 344 -1.30 40.39 12.13
N ALA A 345 -2.61 40.44 11.85
CA ALA A 345 -3.34 39.40 11.15
C ALA A 345 -2.84 39.24 9.70
N ASP A 346 -2.64 40.35 8.97
CA ASP A 346 -2.12 40.33 7.60
C ASP A 346 -0.72 39.69 7.57
N TRP A 347 0.14 40.01 8.54
CA TRP A 347 1.47 39.41 8.64
C TRP A 347 1.42 37.90 8.94
N LEU A 348 0.47 37.45 9.77
CA LEU A 348 0.26 36.03 10.01
C LEU A 348 -0.33 35.31 8.80
N LEU A 349 -1.24 35.94 8.04
CA LEU A 349 -1.74 35.41 6.78
C LEU A 349 -0.63 35.33 5.72
N LYS A 350 0.24 36.34 5.65
CA LYS A 350 1.42 36.30 4.78
C LYS A 350 2.38 35.17 5.17
N ALA A 351 2.60 34.95 6.46
CA ALA A 351 3.39 33.83 6.93
C ALA A 351 2.78 32.49 6.48
N ASP A 352 1.46 32.33 6.61
CA ASP A 352 0.77 31.11 6.18
C ASP A 352 0.82 30.92 4.66
N LEU A 353 0.63 31.99 3.88
CA LEU A 353 0.81 31.98 2.43
C LEU A 353 2.22 31.51 2.03
N MET A 354 3.26 32.10 2.65
CA MET A 354 4.65 31.72 2.38
C MET A 354 4.92 30.27 2.79
N ARG A 355 4.32 29.79 3.89
CA ARG A 355 4.37 28.38 4.29
C ARG A 355 3.74 27.46 3.23
N ARG A 356 2.56 27.78 2.70
CA ARG A 356 1.91 27.00 1.63
C ARG A 356 2.71 27.01 0.33
N LEU A 357 3.44 28.10 0.06
CA LEU A 357 4.38 28.23 -1.06
C LEU A 357 5.76 27.58 -0.79
N ARG A 358 5.95 26.93 0.36
CA ARG A 358 7.22 26.32 0.81
C ARG A 358 8.39 27.30 0.93
N LYS A 359 8.10 28.57 1.20
CA LYS A 359 9.08 29.65 1.38
C LYS A 359 9.34 29.92 2.86
N GLY A 360 10.05 29.00 3.51
CA GLY A 360 10.26 29.01 4.97
C GLY A 360 10.86 30.32 5.51
N ASP A 361 11.92 30.82 4.89
CA ASP A 361 12.58 32.06 5.36
C ASP A 361 11.65 33.27 5.25
N GLU A 362 10.90 33.40 4.16
CA GLU A 362 9.91 34.47 3.96
C GLU A 362 8.77 34.37 4.97
N ALA A 363 8.33 33.14 5.31
CA ALA A 363 7.34 32.90 6.35
C ALA A 363 7.85 33.32 7.73
N LEU A 364 9.08 32.94 8.11
CA LEU A 364 9.70 33.34 9.37
C LEU A 364 9.89 34.86 9.47
N GLN A 365 10.25 35.52 8.36
CA GLN A 365 10.33 36.98 8.30
C GLN A 365 8.97 37.64 8.56
N ALA A 366 7.90 37.13 7.96
CA ALA A 366 6.54 37.62 8.18
C ALA A 366 6.10 37.42 9.65
N ILE A 367 6.41 36.27 10.24
CA ILE A 367 6.17 35.97 11.66
C ILE A 367 6.92 36.96 12.57
N ALA A 368 8.19 37.25 12.27
CA ALA A 368 8.97 38.23 13.03
C ALA A 368 8.36 39.63 12.98
N LYS A 369 7.70 40.02 11.87
CA LYS A 369 6.93 41.27 11.78
C LYS A 369 5.65 41.21 12.63
N ALA A 370 4.88 40.12 12.55
CA ALA A 370 3.69 39.93 13.38
C ALA A 370 4.00 39.99 14.89
N ARG A 371 5.14 39.41 15.31
CA ARG A 371 5.59 39.39 16.72
C ARG A 371 5.77 40.79 17.30
N LYS A 372 6.10 41.80 16.49
CA LYS A 372 6.23 43.20 16.94
C LYS A 372 4.93 43.79 17.48
N PHE A 373 3.79 43.24 17.07
CA PHE A 373 2.46 43.64 17.56
C PHE A 373 2.09 42.99 18.89
N ARG A 374 2.94 42.12 19.47
CA ARG A 374 2.75 41.49 20.79
C ARG A 374 1.43 40.72 20.94
N ILE A 375 0.95 40.12 19.85
CA ILE A 375 -0.24 39.27 19.84
C ILE A 375 0.07 37.85 20.32
N ARG A 376 -0.96 37.12 20.80
CA ARG A 376 -0.86 35.70 21.15
C ARG A 376 -0.89 34.82 19.88
N GLY A 377 -0.48 33.55 19.99
CA GLY A 377 -0.62 32.56 18.90
C GLY A 377 0.46 32.62 17.81
N VAL A 378 1.52 33.41 18.01
CA VAL A 378 2.65 33.50 17.05
C VAL A 378 3.54 32.26 17.11
N ASP A 379 3.81 31.74 18.32
CA ASP A 379 4.76 30.63 18.50
C ASP A 379 4.32 29.31 17.83
N PRO A 380 3.05 28.88 17.90
CA PRO A 380 2.61 27.67 17.18
C PRO A 380 2.78 27.79 15.66
N LYS A 381 2.44 28.95 15.07
CA LYS A 381 2.64 29.21 13.63
C LYS A 381 4.12 29.17 13.26
N GLU A 382 5.00 29.72 14.09
CA GLU A 382 6.44 29.62 13.89
C GLU A 382 6.95 28.19 14.00
N ALA A 383 6.48 27.44 15.00
CA ALA A 383 6.85 26.05 15.21
C ALA A 383 6.49 25.18 14.01
N VAL A 384 5.30 25.35 13.41
CA VAL A 384 4.91 24.64 12.19
C VAL A 384 5.86 24.96 11.03
N VAL A 385 6.20 26.23 10.79
CA VAL A 385 7.16 26.58 9.73
C VAL A 385 8.53 25.95 9.98
N ARG A 386 9.00 25.94 11.23
CA ARG A 386 10.28 25.32 11.62
C ARG A 386 10.25 23.80 11.43
N LEU A 387 9.17 23.12 11.82
CA LEU A 387 8.95 21.70 11.53
C LEU A 387 9.05 21.44 10.02
N ARG A 388 8.37 22.25 9.20
CA ARG A 388 8.41 22.14 7.74
C ARG A 388 9.82 22.28 7.17
N MET A 389 10.65 23.13 7.76
CA MET A 389 12.06 23.31 7.41
C MET A 389 13.00 22.23 7.97
N GLY A 390 12.50 21.29 8.78
CA GLY A 390 13.31 20.27 9.45
C GLY A 390 14.02 20.76 10.73
N GLN A 391 13.67 21.93 11.26
CA GLN A 391 14.21 22.51 12.49
C GLN A 391 13.41 22.03 13.71
N PHE A 392 13.44 20.72 13.93
CA PHE A 392 12.56 20.04 14.91
C PHE A 392 12.83 20.47 16.36
N ALA A 393 14.10 20.66 16.74
CA ALA A 393 14.47 21.06 18.10
C ALA A 393 13.95 22.47 18.46
N GLU A 394 14.08 23.41 17.53
CA GLU A 394 13.58 24.78 17.69
C GLU A 394 12.06 24.82 17.75
N ALA A 395 11.39 24.02 16.91
CA ALA A 395 9.93 23.89 16.96
C ALA A 395 9.44 23.36 18.31
N GLY A 396 10.08 22.29 18.83
CA GLY A 396 9.75 21.73 20.15
C GLY A 396 9.89 22.75 21.28
N LYS A 397 10.94 23.58 21.26
CA LYS A 397 11.15 24.65 22.25
C LYS A 397 10.05 25.71 22.23
N LEU A 398 9.57 26.11 21.06
CA LEU A 398 8.50 27.09 20.91
C LEU A 398 7.16 26.60 21.47
N LEU A 399 6.95 25.28 21.48
CA LEU A 399 5.72 24.63 21.94
C LEU A 399 5.80 24.14 23.39
N ALA A 400 6.95 24.29 24.04
CA ALA A 400 7.14 23.86 25.42
C ALA A 400 6.21 24.63 26.39
N GLY A 401 5.57 23.90 27.32
CA GLY A 401 4.67 24.48 28.32
C GLY A 401 3.31 24.97 27.80
N ARG A 402 2.93 24.60 26.58
CA ARG A 402 1.57 24.84 26.03
C ARG A 402 0.72 23.57 26.17
N ASP A 403 -0.52 23.76 26.58
CA ASP A 403 -1.46 22.66 26.91
C ASP A 403 -2.64 22.56 25.93
N ASP A 404 -2.63 23.31 24.81
CA ASP A 404 -3.61 23.15 23.75
C ASP A 404 -3.29 21.96 22.83
N ALA A 405 -4.33 21.34 22.28
CA ALA A 405 -4.21 20.10 21.50
C ALA A 405 -3.30 20.24 20.26
N GLU A 406 -3.39 21.36 19.55
CA GLU A 406 -2.54 21.67 18.40
C GLU A 406 -1.06 21.73 18.79
N SER A 407 -0.73 22.51 19.81
CA SER A 407 0.64 22.64 20.29
C SER A 407 1.17 21.32 20.84
N GLY A 408 0.35 20.56 21.56
CA GLY A 408 0.69 19.23 22.07
C GLY A 408 1.02 18.24 20.94
N TYR A 409 0.19 18.19 19.89
CA TYR A 409 0.43 17.36 18.71
C TYR A 409 1.73 17.75 17.99
N TRP A 410 1.91 19.03 17.66
CA TRP A 410 3.11 19.48 16.92
C TRP A 410 4.39 19.29 17.73
N ARG A 411 4.32 19.41 19.06
CA ARG A 411 5.45 19.14 19.95
C ARG A 411 5.79 17.65 19.96
N ALA A 412 4.80 16.78 20.09
CA ALA A 412 4.99 15.33 20.00
C ALA A 412 5.61 14.94 18.65
N LEU A 413 5.12 15.52 17.55
CA LEU A 413 5.70 15.29 16.22
C LEU A 413 7.15 15.78 16.13
N ALA A 414 7.47 16.95 16.68
CA ALA A 414 8.83 17.48 16.73
C ALA A 414 9.79 16.55 17.49
N HIS A 415 9.34 15.99 18.63
CA HIS A 415 10.08 14.99 19.39
C HIS A 415 10.23 13.68 18.60
N GLY A 416 9.15 13.22 17.96
CA GLY A 416 9.13 11.98 17.18
C GLY A 416 10.09 11.98 16.00
N MET A 417 10.21 13.11 15.30
CA MET A 417 11.18 13.27 14.21
C MET A 417 12.64 13.21 14.67
N GLN A 418 12.92 13.44 15.96
CA GLN A 418 14.26 13.37 16.55
C GLN A 418 14.55 12.02 17.20
N LEU A 419 13.54 11.39 17.81
CA LEU A 419 13.71 10.25 18.72
C LEU A 419 13.07 8.95 18.19
N GLY A 420 12.24 9.01 17.16
CA GLY A 420 11.37 7.91 16.73
C GLY A 420 10.00 7.94 17.43
N ILE A 421 9.10 7.03 17.03
CA ILE A 421 7.70 7.04 17.47
C ILE A 421 7.53 6.46 18.88
N GLU A 422 8.32 5.44 19.21
CA GLU A 422 8.18 4.72 20.47
C GLU A 422 8.41 5.64 21.69
N PRO A 423 9.43 6.53 21.71
CA PRO A 423 9.62 7.47 22.81
C PRO A 423 8.47 8.48 23.02
N ILE A 424 7.67 8.77 21.99
CA ILE A 424 6.57 9.74 22.07
C ILE A 424 5.20 9.10 22.27
N ARG A 425 5.12 7.77 22.34
CA ARG A 425 3.86 7.03 22.47
C ARG A 425 3.02 7.54 23.64
N LYS A 426 3.65 7.71 24.81
CA LYS A 426 2.98 8.22 26.01
C LYS A 426 2.48 9.65 25.83
N GLU A 427 3.26 10.52 25.19
CA GLU A 427 2.85 11.90 24.94
C GLU A 427 1.60 11.97 24.07
N LEU A 428 1.53 11.15 23.01
CA LEU A 428 0.35 11.04 22.15
C LEU A 428 -0.86 10.40 22.86
N GLN A 429 -0.63 9.45 23.78
CA GLN A 429 -1.69 8.90 24.62
C GLN A 429 -2.28 9.94 25.58
N ASP A 430 -1.41 10.70 26.26
CA ASP A 430 -1.84 11.74 27.20
C ASP A 430 -2.61 12.85 26.46
N LEU A 431 -2.16 13.25 25.26
CA LEU A 431 -2.88 14.16 24.37
C LEU A 431 -4.28 13.64 24.02
N ALA A 432 -4.38 12.35 23.67
CA ALA A 432 -5.64 11.73 23.28
C ALA A 432 -6.66 11.66 24.43
N VAL A 433 -6.19 11.41 25.65
CA VAL A 433 -7.04 11.43 26.85
C VAL A 433 -7.49 12.85 27.20
N ALA A 434 -6.59 13.83 27.12
CA ALA A 434 -6.90 15.21 27.50
C ALA A 434 -7.81 15.93 26.48
N HIS A 435 -7.75 15.55 25.21
CA HIS A 435 -8.43 16.27 24.11
C HIS A 435 -9.17 15.32 23.17
N SER A 436 -9.91 14.34 23.70
CA SER A 436 -10.54 13.27 22.90
C SER A 436 -11.46 13.73 21.76
N ASP A 437 -11.99 14.96 21.85
CA ASP A 437 -12.89 15.56 20.86
C ASP A 437 -12.19 16.56 19.93
N ASP A 438 -10.87 16.66 19.98
CA ASP A 438 -10.06 17.57 19.16
C ASP A 438 -9.39 16.84 17.99
N ARG A 439 -9.39 17.46 16.81
CA ARG A 439 -8.78 16.92 15.59
C ARG A 439 -7.30 16.59 15.73
N TRP A 440 -6.55 17.35 16.52
CA TRP A 440 -5.11 17.15 16.71
C TRP A 440 -4.84 15.92 17.57
N ALA A 441 -5.74 15.63 18.50
CA ALA A 441 -5.73 14.39 19.26
C ALA A 441 -6.10 13.19 18.38
N TRP A 442 -7.11 13.33 17.51
CA TRP A 442 -7.47 12.30 16.52
C TRP A 442 -6.28 11.98 15.60
N ARG A 443 -5.60 13.02 15.10
CA ARG A 443 -4.39 12.90 14.27
C ARG A 443 -3.24 12.23 15.02
N GLY A 444 -3.02 12.58 16.29
CA GLY A 444 -2.03 11.93 17.14
C GLY A 444 -2.33 10.44 17.38
N VAL A 445 -3.60 10.09 17.55
CA VAL A 445 -4.08 8.70 17.66
C VAL A 445 -3.87 7.93 16.36
N ALA A 446 -4.11 8.52 15.20
CA ALA A 446 -3.87 7.88 13.91
C ALA A 446 -2.41 7.39 13.75
N MET A 447 -1.44 8.14 14.29
CA MET A 447 -0.03 7.72 14.33
C MET A 447 0.20 6.49 15.22
N LEU A 448 -0.56 6.34 16.31
CA LEU A 448 -0.45 5.20 17.24
C LEU A 448 -1.11 3.93 16.72
N SER A 449 -2.13 4.06 15.86
CA SER A 449 -2.91 2.94 15.32
C SER A 449 -2.21 2.18 14.19
N GLY A 450 -1.10 2.70 13.65
CA GLY A 450 -0.42 2.18 12.46
C GLY A 450 0.15 0.77 12.60
N LYS A 451 -0.67 -0.26 12.33
CA LYS A 451 -0.20 -1.64 12.10
C LYS A 451 0.30 -1.89 10.67
N ASN A 452 0.08 -0.94 9.74
CA ASN A 452 0.57 -1.01 8.36
C ASN A 452 1.37 0.24 7.99
N ALA A 453 2.55 0.05 7.39
CA ALA A 453 3.63 1.02 7.20
C ALA A 453 3.34 2.32 6.39
N ALA A 454 2.09 2.64 6.05
CA ALA A 454 1.74 3.87 5.33
C ALA A 454 1.56 5.10 6.26
N SER A 455 1.45 4.90 7.58
CA SER A 455 1.08 5.94 8.56
C SER A 455 2.10 6.19 9.68
N ALA A 456 3.30 5.61 9.60
CA ALA A 456 4.23 5.59 10.74
C ALA A 456 4.71 6.99 11.19
N PHE A 457 4.70 7.98 10.30
CA PHE A 457 4.95 9.36 10.66
C PHE A 457 4.13 10.31 9.79
N ASP A 458 3.54 11.30 10.44
CA ASP A 458 2.96 12.43 9.73
C ASP A 458 4.03 13.22 8.96
N HIS A 459 3.63 13.93 7.92
CA HIS A 459 4.52 14.64 7.01
C HIS A 459 5.07 15.93 7.64
N ALA A 460 5.89 15.84 8.69
CA ALA A 460 6.37 17.00 9.47
C ALA A 460 7.18 18.00 8.63
N LYS A 461 8.02 17.50 7.71
CA LYS A 461 8.93 18.27 6.87
C LYS A 461 8.38 18.44 5.46
N TRP A 462 8.67 19.56 4.80
CA TRP A 462 8.40 19.68 3.37
C TRP A 462 9.22 18.65 2.56
N PRO A 463 8.61 18.00 1.57
CA PRO A 463 9.33 17.19 0.61
C PRO A 463 10.22 18.08 -0.25
N ASP A 464 11.27 17.48 -0.82
CA ASP A 464 12.11 18.15 -1.81
C ASP A 464 11.26 18.57 -3.03
N GLU A 465 11.43 19.81 -3.47
CA GLU A 465 10.61 20.40 -4.53
C GLU A 465 10.76 19.65 -5.86
N LYS A 466 11.97 19.16 -6.19
CA LYS A 466 12.19 18.37 -7.40
C LYS A 466 11.49 17.02 -7.31
N ARG A 467 11.42 16.42 -6.12
CA ARG A 467 10.66 15.17 -5.89
C ARG A 467 9.17 15.37 -6.13
N ILE A 468 8.57 16.46 -5.64
CA ILE A 468 7.16 16.78 -5.91
C ILE A 468 6.94 17.11 -7.39
N ALA A 469 7.83 17.90 -7.99
CA ALA A 469 7.76 18.23 -9.41
C ALA A 469 7.80 16.98 -10.30
N ALA A 470 8.57 15.96 -9.92
CA ALA A 470 8.63 14.69 -10.63
C ALA A 470 7.28 13.94 -10.67
N CYS A 471 6.43 14.16 -9.67
CA CYS A 471 5.11 13.55 -9.55
C CYS A 471 4.04 14.23 -10.40
N LEU A 472 4.32 15.42 -10.93
CA LEU A 472 3.42 16.11 -11.85
C LEU A 472 3.25 15.32 -13.14
N GLN A 473 2.07 15.47 -13.75
CA GLN A 473 1.68 14.76 -14.97
C GLN A 473 1.53 15.75 -16.13
N PRO A 474 2.61 16.01 -16.91
CA PRO A 474 2.51 16.75 -18.15
C PRO A 474 1.54 16.08 -19.14
N LYS A 475 1.04 16.86 -20.10
CA LYS A 475 0.22 16.28 -21.17
C LYS A 475 1.07 15.38 -22.06
N ARG A 476 0.40 14.45 -22.74
CA ARG A 476 1.02 13.60 -23.76
C ARG A 476 1.30 14.38 -25.02
N LYS A 477 2.40 14.04 -25.66
CA LYS A 477 2.79 14.56 -26.96
C LYS A 477 3.20 13.41 -27.87
N ALA A 478 2.61 13.35 -29.06
CA ALA A 478 3.06 12.41 -30.08
C ALA A 478 4.41 12.91 -30.65
N PRO A 479 5.52 12.18 -30.49
CA PRO A 479 6.80 12.50 -31.14
C PRO A 479 6.72 12.22 -32.65
N SER A 480 7.60 12.84 -33.43
CA SER A 480 7.69 12.61 -34.88
C SER A 480 8.30 11.26 -35.24
N ASP A 481 9.23 10.76 -34.42
CA ASP A 481 9.98 9.52 -34.66
C ASP A 481 10.72 9.03 -33.38
N LEU A 482 11.32 7.84 -33.47
CA LEU A 482 12.06 7.18 -32.37
C LEU A 482 13.31 7.95 -31.93
N ALA A 483 14.01 8.62 -32.84
CA ALA A 483 15.25 9.32 -32.53
C ALA A 483 14.97 10.65 -31.79
N GLN A 484 13.92 11.37 -32.16
CA GLN A 484 13.45 12.53 -31.42
C GLN A 484 12.99 12.13 -30.01
N ALA A 485 12.24 11.04 -29.89
CA ALA A 485 11.74 10.56 -28.60
C ALA A 485 12.90 10.16 -27.66
N GLU A 486 13.91 9.46 -28.18
CA GLU A 486 15.11 9.11 -27.42
C GLU A 486 15.89 10.34 -26.94
N ARG A 487 16.17 11.32 -27.82
CA ARG A 487 16.85 12.57 -27.41
C ARG A 487 16.08 13.32 -26.33
N GLY A 488 14.75 13.32 -26.41
CA GLY A 488 13.88 13.89 -25.38
C GLY A 488 14.02 13.19 -24.03
N GLY A 489 14.01 11.85 -24.03
CA GLY A 489 14.17 11.05 -22.82
C GLY A 489 15.55 11.21 -22.18
N VAL A 490 16.63 11.20 -22.98
CA VAL A 490 17.99 11.43 -22.48
C VAL A 490 18.11 12.81 -21.85
N ARG A 491 17.65 13.86 -22.54
CA ARG A 491 17.65 15.23 -22.00
C ARG A 491 16.88 15.30 -20.68
N PHE A 492 15.69 14.72 -20.63
CA PHE A 492 14.87 14.69 -19.42
C PHE A 492 15.61 14.07 -18.22
N LEU A 493 16.24 12.89 -18.40
CA LEU A 493 16.99 12.26 -17.30
C LEU A 493 18.14 13.14 -16.81
N LEU A 494 18.91 13.71 -17.73
CA LEU A 494 20.06 14.56 -17.39
C LEU A 494 19.65 15.87 -16.67
N GLU A 495 18.54 16.49 -17.08
CA GLU A 495 18.06 17.74 -16.49
C GLU A 495 17.38 17.56 -15.11
N THR A 496 16.96 16.34 -14.77
CA THR A 496 16.10 16.07 -13.61
C THR A 496 16.70 15.12 -12.57
N GLN A 497 17.98 14.74 -12.71
CA GLN A 497 18.70 14.02 -11.66
C GLN A 497 18.80 14.89 -10.39
N LEU A 498 18.67 14.26 -9.23
CA LEU A 498 18.82 14.92 -7.94
C LEU A 498 20.31 15.05 -7.57
N PRO A 499 20.68 15.99 -6.67
CA PRO A 499 22.07 16.16 -6.25
C PRO A 499 22.72 14.94 -5.59
N ASP A 500 21.92 13.97 -5.13
CA ASP A 500 22.39 12.70 -4.56
C ASP A 500 22.58 11.61 -5.62
N GLY A 501 22.43 11.92 -6.91
CA GLY A 501 22.56 10.99 -8.04
C GLY A 501 21.29 10.18 -8.34
N SER A 502 20.24 10.31 -7.53
CA SER A 502 19.00 9.55 -7.71
C SER A 502 18.01 10.21 -8.67
N TRP A 503 17.04 9.42 -9.13
CA TRP A 503 15.85 9.94 -9.79
C TRP A 503 14.57 9.68 -8.98
N PRO A 504 13.71 10.69 -8.82
CA PRO A 504 12.53 10.60 -7.97
C PRO A 504 11.39 9.79 -8.59
N SER A 505 10.49 9.30 -7.74
CA SER A 505 9.24 8.65 -8.12
C SER A 505 8.14 9.00 -7.12
N PRO A 506 6.86 9.08 -7.54
CA PRO A 506 5.75 9.27 -6.61
C PRO A 506 5.67 8.19 -5.54
N MET A 507 6.03 6.95 -5.89
CA MET A 507 6.10 5.82 -4.94
C MET A 507 7.27 5.89 -3.95
N SER A 508 8.26 6.77 -4.17
CA SER A 508 9.40 6.98 -3.27
C SER A 508 9.41 8.36 -2.62
N LEU A 509 8.28 9.09 -2.64
CA LEU A 509 8.16 10.40 -1.98
C LEU A 509 8.45 10.33 -0.48
N THR A 510 7.92 9.32 0.20
CA THR A 510 8.07 9.11 1.64
C THR A 510 9.27 8.23 2.01
N ASP A 511 9.85 7.52 1.04
CA ASP A 511 10.98 6.62 1.23
C ASP A 511 12.06 6.87 0.14
N PRO A 512 12.74 8.04 0.22
CA PRO A 512 13.61 8.53 -0.84
C PRO A 512 14.88 7.70 -1.07
N GLN A 513 15.22 6.83 -0.10
CA GLN A 513 16.37 5.92 -0.12
C GLN A 513 15.95 4.44 -0.20
N GLY A 514 14.64 4.18 -0.28
CA GLY A 514 14.09 2.83 -0.29
C GLY A 514 14.24 2.11 -1.63
N ALA A 515 13.79 0.86 -1.65
CA ALA A 515 13.95 -0.04 -2.78
C ALA A 515 13.46 0.52 -4.13
N ILE A 516 12.33 1.27 -4.14
CA ILE A 516 11.82 1.88 -5.37
C ILE A 516 12.80 2.92 -5.92
N ALA A 517 13.33 3.81 -5.08
CA ALA A 517 14.28 4.84 -5.51
C ALA A 517 15.57 4.22 -6.07
N VAL A 518 16.08 3.18 -5.41
CA VAL A 518 17.28 2.44 -5.84
C VAL A 518 17.05 1.75 -7.19
N GLY A 519 15.94 1.02 -7.34
CA GLY A 519 15.64 0.32 -8.59
C GLY A 519 15.46 1.27 -9.77
N ILE A 520 14.76 2.39 -9.58
CA ILE A 520 14.57 3.41 -10.63
C ILE A 520 15.88 4.08 -11.00
N THR A 521 16.71 4.40 -10.01
CA THR A 521 18.03 5.00 -10.24
C THR A 521 18.93 4.08 -11.04
N ALA A 522 18.94 2.77 -10.71
CA ALA A 522 19.68 1.78 -11.46
C ALA A 522 19.18 1.65 -12.92
N ILE A 523 17.86 1.67 -13.15
CA ILE A 523 17.27 1.65 -14.50
C ILE A 523 17.70 2.87 -15.31
N CYS A 524 17.63 4.07 -14.72
CA CYS A 524 17.99 5.31 -15.41
C CYS A 524 19.48 5.34 -15.73
N GLY A 525 20.34 5.03 -14.75
CA GLY A 525 21.80 4.94 -14.95
C GLY A 525 22.18 3.91 -16.02
N GLU A 526 21.56 2.73 -16.02
CA GLU A 526 21.81 1.71 -17.04
C GLU A 526 21.41 2.20 -18.44
N SER A 527 20.28 2.89 -18.56
CA SER A 527 19.78 3.39 -19.85
C SER A 527 20.71 4.43 -20.48
N LEU A 528 21.39 5.25 -19.66
CA LEU A 528 22.32 6.27 -20.12
C LEU A 528 23.65 5.71 -20.63
N LEU A 529 23.99 4.43 -20.36
CA LEU A 529 25.23 3.80 -20.84
C LEU A 529 25.33 3.77 -22.38
N ALA A 530 24.19 3.79 -23.09
CA ALA A 530 24.16 3.87 -24.55
C ALA A 530 24.29 5.30 -25.10
N HIS A 531 24.30 6.30 -24.24
CA HIS A 531 24.26 7.73 -24.57
C HIS A 531 25.40 8.51 -23.89
N ARG A 532 26.54 7.85 -23.67
CA ARG A 532 27.71 8.40 -22.96
C ARG A 532 28.37 9.58 -23.68
N ASP A 533 28.06 9.77 -24.95
CA ASP A 533 28.47 10.90 -25.78
C ASP A 533 27.65 12.16 -25.49
N ALA A 534 26.48 12.04 -24.86
CA ALA A 534 25.71 13.20 -24.41
C ALA A 534 26.42 13.92 -23.25
N THR A 535 26.43 15.26 -23.29
CA THR A 535 27.05 16.09 -22.25
C THR A 535 26.44 15.81 -20.89
N GLY A 536 27.27 15.52 -19.89
CA GLY A 536 26.86 15.20 -18.51
C GLY A 536 26.44 13.73 -18.28
N ALA A 537 26.31 12.91 -19.32
CA ALA A 537 25.83 11.53 -19.16
C ALA A 537 26.79 10.65 -18.35
N ASN A 538 28.10 10.76 -18.54
CA ASN A 538 29.05 9.98 -17.75
C ASN A 538 29.01 10.34 -16.26
N ASP A 539 28.89 11.64 -15.93
CA ASP A 539 28.81 12.08 -14.53
C ASP A 539 27.51 11.57 -13.89
N ALA A 540 26.38 11.71 -14.59
CA ALA A 540 25.09 11.19 -14.15
C ALA A 540 25.12 9.68 -13.87
N ILE A 541 25.81 8.91 -14.70
CA ILE A 541 25.98 7.45 -14.52
C ILE A 541 26.82 7.15 -13.27
N LEU A 542 27.91 7.89 -13.04
CA LEU A 542 28.77 7.70 -11.88
C LEU A 542 28.06 8.06 -10.57
N GLU A 543 27.30 9.15 -10.55
CA GLU A 543 26.49 9.54 -9.39
C GLU A 543 25.38 8.51 -9.10
N ALA A 544 24.75 7.97 -10.14
CA ALA A 544 23.78 6.88 -9.99
C ALA A 544 24.41 5.59 -9.44
N LEU A 545 25.66 5.28 -9.84
CA LEU A 545 26.43 4.17 -9.28
C LEU A 545 26.71 4.40 -7.79
N ASP A 546 27.16 5.59 -7.42
CA ASP A 546 27.47 5.92 -6.02
C ASP A 546 26.22 5.82 -5.15
N PHE A 547 25.08 6.35 -5.60
CA PHE A 547 23.79 6.21 -4.92
C PHE A 547 23.40 4.73 -4.73
N THR A 548 23.48 3.95 -5.81
CA THR A 548 23.05 2.53 -5.81
C THR A 548 23.98 1.65 -4.97
N LEU A 549 25.29 1.93 -4.97
CA LEU A 549 26.28 1.20 -4.16
C LEU A 549 26.18 1.55 -2.66
N ALA A 550 25.76 2.78 -2.32
CA ALA A 550 25.56 3.20 -0.93
C ALA A 550 24.28 2.62 -0.31
N ALA A 551 23.33 2.15 -1.13
CA ALA A 551 22.04 1.67 -0.66
C ALA A 551 22.18 0.38 0.17
N THR A 552 21.59 0.39 1.36
CA THR A 552 21.45 -0.80 2.21
C THR A 552 19.99 -1.19 2.27
N LEU A 553 19.60 -2.18 1.46
CA LEU A 553 18.22 -2.64 1.37
C LEU A 553 18.02 -3.90 2.23
N THR A 554 17.25 -3.76 3.30
CA THR A 554 16.79 -4.88 4.13
C THR A 554 15.34 -5.18 3.80
N PRO A 555 14.98 -6.46 3.51
CA PRO A 555 13.58 -6.86 3.41
C PRO A 555 12.82 -6.45 4.67
N ASP A 556 11.69 -5.77 4.49
CA ASP A 556 10.83 -5.34 5.58
C ASP A 556 9.74 -6.39 5.80
N ASP A 557 9.85 -7.17 6.87
CA ASP A 557 8.91 -8.27 7.19
C ASP A 557 7.51 -7.80 7.60
N ALA A 558 7.33 -6.53 7.95
CA ALA A 558 6.02 -5.97 8.24
C ALA A 558 5.26 -5.50 6.98
N ARG A 559 5.93 -5.34 5.83
CA ARG A 559 5.29 -4.85 4.59
C ARG A 559 4.73 -5.97 3.74
N LEU A 560 3.45 -5.83 3.39
CA LEU A 560 2.76 -6.66 2.41
C LEU A 560 3.43 -6.63 1.02
N PHE A 561 3.87 -5.43 0.58
CA PHE A 561 4.60 -5.22 -0.67
C PHE A 561 6.06 -4.91 -0.37
N ASP A 562 6.95 -5.77 -0.82
CA ASP A 562 8.40 -5.66 -0.66
C ASP A 562 9.08 -5.55 -2.04
N HIS A 563 9.47 -4.34 -2.39
CA HIS A 563 10.12 -4.03 -3.67
C HIS A 563 11.64 -4.28 -3.65
N THR A 564 12.21 -4.78 -2.54
CA THR A 564 13.66 -5.03 -2.40
C THR A 564 14.20 -5.95 -3.49
N ILE A 565 13.47 -7.02 -3.82
CA ILE A 565 13.89 -7.95 -4.87
C ILE A 565 13.92 -7.29 -6.25
N TRP A 566 13.02 -6.34 -6.51
CA TRP A 566 12.98 -5.59 -7.75
C TRP A 566 14.16 -4.61 -7.84
N ALA A 567 14.47 -3.92 -6.74
CA ALA A 567 15.65 -3.08 -6.64
C ALA A 567 16.95 -3.86 -6.86
N HIS A 568 17.10 -5.01 -6.19
CA HIS A 568 18.25 -5.89 -6.36
C HIS A 568 18.41 -6.37 -7.81
N CYS A 569 17.31 -6.71 -8.46
CA CYS A 569 17.31 -7.12 -9.87
C CYS A 569 17.92 -6.03 -10.76
N PHE A 570 17.44 -4.79 -10.68
CA PHE A 570 17.91 -3.72 -11.56
C PHE A 570 19.28 -3.15 -11.18
N ALA A 571 19.61 -3.08 -9.88
CA ALA A 571 20.97 -2.75 -9.44
C ALA A 571 21.99 -3.77 -9.98
N LEU A 572 21.66 -5.07 -9.95
CA LEU A 572 22.52 -6.13 -10.47
C LEU A 572 22.76 -5.98 -11.97
N ARG A 573 21.71 -5.67 -12.75
CA ARG A 573 21.83 -5.39 -14.20
C ARG A 573 22.67 -4.16 -14.47
N PHE A 574 22.44 -3.08 -13.73
CA PHE A 574 23.19 -1.84 -13.90
C PHE A 574 24.69 -2.03 -13.64
N PHE A 575 25.05 -2.72 -12.56
CA PHE A 575 26.45 -3.02 -12.25
C PHE A 575 27.08 -3.93 -13.32
N ALA A 576 26.37 -4.97 -13.77
CA ALA A 576 26.84 -5.85 -14.84
C ALA A 576 27.08 -5.08 -16.15
N ALA A 577 26.16 -4.19 -16.52
CA ALA A 577 26.27 -3.34 -17.70
C ALA A 577 27.44 -2.36 -17.59
N CYS A 578 27.66 -1.74 -16.43
CA CYS A 578 28.81 -0.86 -16.18
C CYS A 578 30.15 -1.62 -16.30
N VAL A 579 30.23 -2.84 -15.77
CA VAL A 579 31.40 -3.70 -15.91
C VAL A 579 31.70 -4.01 -17.38
N GLN A 580 30.68 -4.30 -18.18
CA GLN A 580 30.84 -4.54 -19.62
C GLN A 580 31.24 -3.28 -20.39
N ALA A 581 30.65 -2.13 -20.03
CA ALA A 581 30.92 -0.82 -20.64
C ALA A 581 32.23 -0.17 -20.15
N LYS A 582 32.93 -0.79 -19.19
CA LYS A 582 34.14 -0.28 -18.53
C LYS A 582 33.91 1.10 -17.88
N VAL A 583 32.81 1.23 -17.14
CA VAL A 583 32.43 2.43 -16.39
C VAL A 583 32.43 2.11 -14.89
N GLY A 584 32.96 3.04 -14.07
CA GLY A 584 33.07 2.86 -12.62
C GLY A 584 34.21 1.93 -12.19
N ASN A 585 34.32 1.69 -10.89
CA ASN A 585 35.35 0.81 -10.33
C ASN A 585 34.91 -0.66 -10.41
N ARG A 586 35.56 -1.44 -11.30
CA ARG A 586 35.23 -2.85 -11.54
C ARG A 586 35.23 -3.71 -10.26
N GLU A 587 36.17 -3.52 -9.36
CA GLU A 587 36.26 -4.30 -8.12
C GLU A 587 35.08 -4.03 -7.19
N LYS A 588 34.74 -2.74 -6.99
CA LYS A 588 33.56 -2.34 -6.21
C LYS A 588 32.27 -2.89 -6.82
N LEU A 589 32.14 -2.83 -8.15
CA LEU A 589 30.97 -3.35 -8.85
C LEU A 589 30.85 -4.88 -8.70
N LEU A 590 31.96 -5.63 -8.81
CA LEU A 590 31.95 -7.08 -8.60
C LEU A 590 31.58 -7.45 -7.16
N ALA A 591 32.09 -6.71 -6.17
CA ALA A 591 31.72 -6.88 -4.77
C ALA A 591 30.22 -6.61 -4.55
N GLY A 592 29.71 -5.48 -5.03
CA GLY A 592 28.28 -5.14 -4.95
C GLY A 592 27.39 -6.17 -5.64
N MET A 593 27.79 -6.69 -6.81
CA MET A 593 27.06 -7.78 -7.47
C MET A 593 27.04 -9.08 -6.64
N ASN A 594 28.14 -9.44 -5.97
CA ASN A 594 28.16 -10.61 -5.07
C ASN A 594 27.19 -10.44 -3.89
N ASP A 595 27.14 -9.24 -3.31
CA ASP A 595 26.22 -8.92 -2.22
C ASP A 595 24.75 -8.98 -2.68
N LEU A 596 24.45 -8.41 -3.85
CA LEU A 596 23.12 -8.49 -4.46
C LEU A 596 22.70 -9.92 -4.77
N VAL A 597 23.59 -10.75 -5.34
CA VAL A 597 23.33 -12.19 -5.57
C VAL A 597 23.07 -12.92 -4.25
N SER A 598 23.79 -12.57 -3.18
CA SER A 598 23.54 -13.11 -1.84
C SER A 598 22.17 -12.71 -1.30
N GLY A 599 21.75 -11.45 -1.46
CA GLY A 599 20.43 -10.95 -1.09
C GLY A 599 19.28 -11.60 -1.89
N ILE A 600 19.46 -11.75 -3.20
CA ILE A 600 18.54 -12.47 -4.08
C ILE A 600 18.40 -13.94 -3.62
N ARG A 601 19.51 -14.58 -3.27
CA ARG A 601 19.47 -15.96 -2.74
C ARG A 601 18.65 -16.07 -1.46
N LYS A 602 18.82 -15.14 -0.51
CA LYS A 602 18.13 -15.14 0.79
C LYS A 602 16.62 -14.94 0.67
N SER A 603 16.17 -14.21 -0.34
CA SER A 603 14.74 -13.89 -0.58
C SER A 603 13.99 -14.91 -1.45
N ARG A 604 14.64 -16.02 -1.83
CA ARG A 604 14.04 -17.07 -2.67
C ARG A 604 12.90 -17.78 -1.94
N ARG A 605 11.80 -18.03 -2.65
CA ARG A 605 10.65 -18.78 -2.14
C ARG A 605 10.84 -20.30 -2.31
N ALA A 606 9.97 -21.06 -1.64
CA ALA A 606 10.07 -22.52 -1.57
C ALA A 606 10.11 -23.20 -2.95
N GLY A 607 9.26 -22.79 -3.88
CA GLY A 607 9.21 -23.39 -5.22
C GLY A 607 10.17 -22.78 -6.24
N GLY A 608 11.15 -21.97 -5.80
CA GLY A 608 12.33 -21.63 -6.58
C GLY A 608 12.38 -20.22 -7.15
N GLY A 609 11.25 -19.50 -7.16
CA GLY A 609 11.16 -18.14 -7.69
C GLY A 609 11.16 -17.06 -6.60
N TRP A 610 10.68 -15.88 -6.99
CA TRP A 610 10.60 -14.68 -6.15
C TRP A 610 9.25 -13.96 -6.28
N SER A 611 8.90 -13.20 -5.24
CA SER A 611 7.69 -12.40 -5.18
C SER A 611 7.98 -11.08 -4.49
N TYR A 612 7.33 -10.02 -4.96
CA TYR A 612 7.29 -8.72 -4.29
C TYR A 612 6.07 -8.59 -3.36
N VAL A 613 5.18 -9.59 -3.33
CA VAL A 613 4.01 -9.64 -2.44
C VAL A 613 4.23 -10.75 -1.40
N LYS A 614 4.00 -10.44 -0.12
CA LYS A 614 4.01 -11.40 0.99
C LYS A 614 2.57 -11.84 1.28
N LEU A 615 2.24 -13.11 1.06
CA LEU A 615 0.94 -13.67 1.41
C LEU A 615 1.16 -14.80 2.43
N ASP A 616 0.31 -14.88 3.46
CA ASP A 616 0.38 -15.88 4.55
C ASP A 616 -0.04 -17.30 4.10
N SER A 617 0.21 -17.68 2.85
CA SER A 617 -0.14 -19.00 2.33
C SER A 617 1.00 -20.00 2.50
N ARG A 618 0.66 -21.25 2.86
CA ARG A 618 1.58 -22.41 2.78
C ARG A 618 2.02 -22.74 1.34
N GLU A 619 1.42 -22.10 0.34
CA GLU A 619 1.75 -22.27 -1.09
C GLU A 619 2.85 -21.30 -1.56
N ASP A 620 3.62 -21.71 -2.58
CA ASP A 620 4.65 -20.86 -3.19
C ASP A 620 4.05 -19.69 -3.96
N ALA A 621 4.16 -18.48 -3.41
CA ALA A 621 3.69 -17.24 -4.00
C ALA A 621 4.62 -16.64 -5.08
N SER A 622 5.59 -17.40 -5.61
CA SER A 622 6.49 -16.94 -6.68
C SER A 622 5.73 -16.35 -7.87
N THR A 623 6.10 -15.12 -8.25
CA THR A 623 5.50 -14.38 -9.35
C THR A 623 6.33 -14.49 -10.63
N GLY A 624 5.68 -14.79 -11.75
CA GLY A 624 6.35 -15.13 -13.00
C GLY A 624 7.25 -14.01 -13.55
N PHE A 625 6.78 -12.76 -13.57
CA PHE A 625 7.54 -11.66 -14.14
C PHE A 625 8.75 -11.27 -13.27
N VAL A 626 8.62 -11.23 -11.94
CA VAL A 626 9.76 -10.96 -11.04
C VAL A 626 10.80 -12.05 -11.20
N THR A 627 10.37 -13.31 -11.19
CA THR A 627 11.27 -14.46 -11.33
C THR A 627 12.01 -14.42 -12.67
N ALA A 628 11.33 -14.10 -13.77
CA ALA A 628 11.95 -13.97 -15.08
C ALA A 628 12.95 -12.80 -15.16
N ALA A 629 12.59 -11.63 -14.61
CA ALA A 629 13.50 -10.48 -14.57
C ALA A 629 14.76 -10.75 -13.75
N VAL A 630 14.61 -11.38 -12.57
CA VAL A 630 15.76 -11.80 -11.73
C VAL A 630 16.62 -12.81 -12.49
N LEU A 631 16.03 -13.76 -13.21
CA LEU A 631 16.77 -14.74 -14.01
C LEU A 631 17.60 -14.08 -15.13
N CYS A 632 17.06 -13.06 -15.79
CA CYS A 632 17.80 -12.23 -16.75
C CYS A 632 18.97 -11.50 -16.06
N ALA A 633 18.74 -10.88 -14.90
CA ALA A 633 19.78 -10.16 -14.17
C ALA A 633 20.92 -11.09 -13.71
N LEU A 634 20.59 -12.27 -13.20
CA LEU A 634 21.57 -13.30 -12.84
C LEU A 634 22.39 -13.78 -14.04
N HIS A 635 21.76 -13.92 -15.21
CA HIS A 635 22.46 -14.28 -16.44
C HIS A 635 23.46 -13.18 -16.87
N GLU A 636 23.07 -11.91 -16.80
CA GLU A 636 23.93 -10.78 -17.12
C GLU A 636 25.09 -10.60 -16.14
N ALA A 637 24.82 -10.75 -14.84
CA ALA A 637 25.86 -10.73 -13.79
C ALA A 637 26.90 -11.84 -14.00
N ARG A 638 26.45 -13.05 -14.35
CA ARG A 638 27.34 -14.15 -14.70
C ARG A 638 28.22 -13.82 -15.90
N ALA A 639 27.67 -13.19 -16.93
CA ALA A 639 28.43 -12.76 -18.10
C ALA A 639 29.43 -11.63 -17.78
N ALA A 640 29.16 -10.81 -16.76
CA ALA A 640 30.07 -9.76 -16.28
C ALA A 640 31.20 -10.27 -15.37
N GLY A 641 31.13 -11.52 -14.90
CA GLY A 641 32.16 -12.19 -14.11
C GLY A 641 31.80 -12.49 -12.65
N THR A 642 30.54 -12.33 -12.26
CA THR A 642 30.04 -12.70 -10.92
C THR A 642 29.67 -14.18 -10.86
N GLU A 643 29.96 -14.84 -9.74
CA GLU A 643 29.56 -16.22 -9.53
C GLU A 643 28.05 -16.31 -9.27
N VAL A 644 27.35 -17.09 -10.09
CA VAL A 644 25.91 -17.34 -9.95
C VAL A 644 25.67 -18.84 -9.81
N PRO A 645 25.17 -19.33 -8.67
CA PRO A 645 24.98 -20.76 -8.46
C PRO A 645 23.95 -21.35 -9.42
N LYS A 646 24.36 -22.38 -10.18
CA LYS A 646 23.55 -23.05 -11.19
C LYS A 646 22.22 -23.58 -10.65
N PHE A 647 22.23 -24.11 -9.42
CA PHE A 647 21.03 -24.65 -8.77
C PHE A 647 19.89 -23.61 -8.69
N PHE A 648 20.18 -22.33 -8.41
CA PHE A 648 19.15 -21.30 -8.32
C PHE A 648 18.56 -20.97 -9.68
N VAL A 649 19.41 -20.90 -10.71
CA VAL A 649 18.99 -20.67 -12.10
C VAL A 649 18.08 -21.80 -12.58
N ASP A 650 18.45 -23.05 -12.31
CA ASP A 650 17.64 -24.21 -12.70
C ASP A 650 16.28 -24.21 -11.99
N LYS A 651 16.25 -23.94 -10.67
CA LYS A 651 14.98 -23.88 -9.92
C LYS A 651 14.06 -22.76 -10.36
N ALA A 652 14.59 -21.56 -10.58
CA ALA A 652 13.80 -20.45 -11.10
C ALA A 652 13.23 -20.77 -12.50
N ALA A 653 14.02 -21.41 -13.37
CA ALA A 653 13.56 -21.83 -14.68
C ALA A 653 12.47 -22.91 -14.61
N GLU A 654 12.59 -23.88 -13.70
CA GLU A 654 11.53 -24.86 -13.41
C GLU A 654 10.23 -24.16 -12.96
N THR A 655 10.33 -23.18 -12.06
CA THR A 655 9.18 -22.37 -11.62
C THR A 655 8.50 -21.69 -12.81
N LEU A 656 9.27 -21.03 -13.69
CA LEU A 656 8.74 -20.32 -14.85
C LEU A 656 8.11 -21.26 -15.89
N ALA A 657 8.75 -22.40 -16.15
CA ALA A 657 8.22 -23.39 -17.08
C ALA A 657 6.85 -23.93 -16.61
N ALA A 658 6.68 -24.11 -15.29
CA ALA A 658 5.41 -24.53 -14.70
C ALA A 658 4.28 -23.48 -14.79
N LEU A 659 4.59 -22.22 -15.14
CA LEU A 659 3.58 -21.17 -15.36
C LEU A 659 3.02 -21.18 -16.79
N ARG A 660 3.56 -22.00 -17.69
CA ARG A 660 3.13 -22.04 -19.09
C ARG A 660 1.74 -22.67 -19.21
N THR A 661 0.82 -21.92 -19.80
CA THR A 661 -0.53 -22.38 -20.16
C THR A 661 -0.50 -23.25 -21.42
N PRO A 662 -1.53 -24.05 -21.71
CA PRO A 662 -1.60 -24.87 -22.93
C PRO A 662 -1.43 -24.08 -24.23
N GLN A 663 -1.81 -22.81 -24.25
CA GLN A 663 -1.70 -21.93 -25.42
C GLN A 663 -0.38 -21.13 -25.46
N GLY A 664 0.56 -21.38 -24.55
CA GLY A 664 1.89 -20.78 -24.56
C GLY A 664 2.02 -19.42 -23.85
N ALA A 665 0.93 -18.85 -23.31
CA ALA A 665 1.01 -17.72 -22.38
C ALA A 665 1.58 -18.17 -21.03
N PHE A 666 2.12 -17.24 -20.25
CA PHE A 666 2.65 -17.53 -18.90
C PHE A 666 1.80 -16.87 -17.82
N ALA A 667 1.19 -17.67 -16.95
CA ALA A 667 0.35 -17.21 -15.84
C ALA A 667 1.14 -16.39 -14.80
N TYR A 668 0.42 -15.62 -13.98
CA TYR A 668 1.03 -14.75 -12.97
C TYR A 668 1.66 -15.56 -11.82
N ARG A 669 0.93 -16.60 -11.40
CA ARG A 669 1.30 -17.64 -10.43
C ARG A 669 0.79 -18.99 -10.96
N ARG A 670 1.10 -20.10 -10.29
CA ARG A 670 0.61 -21.42 -10.69
C ARG A 670 -0.92 -21.39 -10.81
N PRO A 671 -1.50 -21.70 -11.98
CA PRO A 671 -2.94 -21.61 -12.18
C PRO A 671 -3.67 -22.73 -11.44
N MET A 672 -4.86 -22.45 -10.90
CA MET A 672 -5.89 -23.49 -10.76
C MET A 672 -6.38 -23.86 -12.17
N ALA A 673 -6.65 -25.14 -12.42
CA ALA A 673 -6.82 -25.70 -13.77
C ALA A 673 -7.78 -24.88 -14.68
N GLY A 674 -7.30 -24.57 -15.90
CA GLY A 674 -8.05 -23.84 -16.94
C GLY A 674 -7.21 -22.73 -17.60
N SER A 675 -7.44 -22.46 -18.88
CA SER A 675 -6.85 -21.31 -19.59
C SER A 675 -7.91 -20.65 -20.46
N THR A 676 -8.14 -19.35 -20.25
CA THR A 676 -9.15 -18.54 -20.96
C THR A 676 -8.45 -17.47 -21.81
N ASP A 677 -9.18 -16.88 -22.77
CA ASP A 677 -8.67 -15.75 -23.57
C ASP A 677 -8.33 -14.53 -22.69
N GLU A 678 -9.04 -14.34 -21.58
CA GLU A 678 -8.78 -13.31 -20.57
C GLU A 678 -7.41 -13.50 -19.89
N VAL A 679 -7.05 -14.74 -19.56
CA VAL A 679 -5.72 -15.06 -19.00
C VAL A 679 -4.62 -14.76 -20.01
N GLN A 680 -4.85 -14.95 -21.31
CA GLN A 680 -3.89 -14.56 -22.35
C GLN A 680 -3.75 -13.03 -22.46
N ALA A 681 -4.86 -12.30 -22.38
CA ALA A 681 -4.84 -10.84 -22.44
C ALA A 681 -4.05 -10.23 -21.28
N GLU A 682 -4.29 -10.70 -20.05
CA GLU A 682 -3.53 -10.29 -18.85
C GLU A 682 -2.05 -10.63 -18.97
N ALA A 683 -1.73 -11.82 -19.47
CA ALA A 683 -0.36 -12.32 -19.58
C ALA A 683 0.42 -11.76 -20.80
N SER A 684 -0.22 -10.97 -21.66
CA SER A 684 0.31 -10.60 -22.99
C SER A 684 1.66 -9.87 -22.95
N LEU A 685 1.91 -9.05 -21.93
CA LEU A 685 3.20 -8.36 -21.75
C LEU A 685 4.21 -9.15 -20.90
N ARG A 686 3.74 -10.05 -20.04
CA ARG A 686 4.62 -10.89 -19.20
C ARG A 686 5.19 -12.07 -19.99
N SER A 687 4.40 -12.61 -20.92
CA SER A 687 4.77 -13.82 -21.65
C SER A 687 6.06 -13.66 -22.46
N PRO A 688 6.30 -12.55 -23.20
CA PRO A 688 7.57 -12.35 -23.91
C PRO A 688 8.79 -12.35 -22.97
N LEU A 689 8.69 -11.68 -21.82
CA LEU A 689 9.73 -11.69 -20.78
C LEU A 689 10.04 -13.12 -20.30
N VAL A 690 9.01 -13.89 -19.95
CA VAL A 690 9.21 -15.24 -19.40
C VAL A 690 9.82 -16.18 -20.45
N ALA A 691 9.34 -16.12 -21.70
CA ALA A 691 9.91 -16.89 -22.81
C ALA A 691 11.38 -16.51 -23.07
N PHE A 692 11.69 -15.22 -23.07
CA PHE A 692 13.04 -14.69 -23.21
C PHE A 692 13.98 -15.17 -22.09
N ALA A 693 13.54 -15.08 -20.83
CA ALA A 693 14.33 -15.54 -19.68
C ALA A 693 14.66 -17.04 -19.78
N LEU A 694 13.68 -17.87 -20.14
CA LEU A 694 13.86 -19.31 -20.36
C LEU A 694 14.86 -19.59 -21.49
N LYS A 695 14.78 -18.86 -22.62
CA LYS A 695 15.76 -19.00 -23.72
C LYS A 695 17.18 -18.67 -23.26
N ARG A 696 17.38 -17.56 -22.52
CA ARG A 696 18.69 -17.12 -22.04
C ARG A 696 19.40 -18.14 -21.16
N VAL A 697 18.64 -18.96 -20.43
CA VAL A 697 19.18 -20.05 -19.60
C VAL A 697 19.11 -21.43 -20.25
N ARG A 698 18.83 -21.50 -21.57
CA ARG A 698 18.73 -22.73 -22.37
C ARG A 698 17.67 -23.71 -21.85
N LYS A 699 16.55 -23.17 -21.35
CA LYS A 699 15.35 -23.90 -20.89
C LYS A 699 14.11 -23.56 -21.73
N GLY A 700 14.30 -22.83 -22.83
CA GLY A 700 13.29 -22.48 -23.82
C GLY A 700 13.94 -22.27 -25.19
N ASP A 701 13.12 -21.94 -26.18
CA ASP A 701 13.50 -21.84 -27.58
C ASP A 701 12.90 -20.59 -28.27
N VAL A 702 13.23 -20.42 -29.55
CA VAL A 702 12.76 -19.31 -30.39
C VAL A 702 11.25 -19.42 -30.66
N ASP A 703 10.70 -20.64 -30.76
CA ASP A 703 9.28 -20.86 -31.03
C ASP A 703 8.39 -20.41 -29.86
N GLY A 704 8.85 -20.62 -28.63
CA GLY A 704 8.21 -20.08 -27.43
C GLY A 704 8.20 -18.56 -27.39
N ILE A 705 9.28 -17.91 -27.83
CA ILE A 705 9.35 -16.45 -27.96
C ILE A 705 8.37 -15.94 -29.01
N ARG A 706 8.36 -16.57 -30.20
CA ARG A 706 7.43 -16.24 -31.29
C ARG A 706 5.98 -16.33 -30.81
N THR A 707 5.63 -17.44 -30.15
CA THR A 707 4.28 -17.65 -29.59
C THR A 707 3.90 -16.57 -28.60
N ALA A 708 4.80 -16.21 -27.68
CA ALA A 708 4.54 -15.15 -26.70
C ALA A 708 4.35 -13.76 -27.34
N LEU A 709 5.12 -13.45 -28.40
CA LEU A 709 4.99 -12.20 -29.13
C LEU A 709 3.72 -12.14 -30.01
N GLU A 710 3.24 -13.27 -30.54
CA GLU A 710 1.93 -13.34 -31.20
C GLU A 710 0.78 -13.07 -30.22
N ILE A 711 0.87 -13.61 -29.00
CA ILE A 711 -0.10 -13.31 -27.93
C ILE A 711 -0.09 -11.81 -27.62
N TYR A 712 1.09 -11.19 -27.53
CA TYR A 712 1.18 -9.74 -27.40
C TYR A 712 0.44 -9.01 -28.53
N LEU A 713 0.74 -9.29 -29.80
CA LEU A 713 0.10 -8.62 -30.94
C LEU A 713 -1.43 -8.80 -30.93
N LYS A 714 -1.91 -10.01 -30.62
CA LYS A 714 -3.34 -10.31 -30.51
C LYS A 714 -4.04 -9.43 -29.47
N HIS A 715 -3.40 -9.17 -28.33
CA HIS A 715 -4.04 -8.51 -27.19
C HIS A 715 -3.60 -7.06 -26.94
N HIS A 716 -2.62 -6.51 -27.66
CA HIS A 716 -2.04 -5.18 -27.37
C HIS A 716 -3.06 -4.03 -27.38
N LYS A 717 -4.21 -4.15 -28.06
CA LYS A 717 -5.29 -3.15 -28.03
C LYS A 717 -5.92 -2.99 -26.64
N HIS A 718 -5.93 -4.05 -25.83
CA HIS A 718 -6.42 -4.02 -24.44
C HIS A 718 -5.39 -3.34 -23.55
N VAL A 719 -4.12 -3.73 -23.70
CA VAL A 719 -2.95 -3.14 -23.04
C VAL A 719 -2.89 -1.61 -23.25
N ARG A 720 -3.18 -1.14 -24.48
CA ARG A 720 -3.24 0.29 -24.83
C ARG A 720 -4.24 1.09 -23.97
N ARG A 721 -5.32 0.47 -23.46
CA ARG A 721 -6.36 1.15 -22.66
C ARG A 721 -5.90 1.46 -21.24
N GLU A 722 -4.89 0.76 -20.74
CA GLU A 722 -4.39 0.94 -19.37
C GLU A 722 -3.42 2.12 -19.23
N ARG A 723 -2.98 2.67 -20.35
CA ARG A 723 -1.96 3.72 -20.39
C ARG A 723 -2.45 5.00 -19.70
N GLY A 724 -1.70 5.47 -18.72
CA GLY A 724 -1.88 6.73 -17.99
C GLY A 724 -2.84 6.64 -16.82
N LYS A 725 -3.34 5.44 -16.50
CA LYS A 725 -4.17 5.25 -15.32
C LYS A 725 -3.28 5.17 -14.08
N GLY A 726 -3.63 5.90 -13.03
CA GLY A 726 -2.92 5.84 -11.74
C GLY A 726 -3.26 4.60 -10.91
N LEU A 727 -4.47 4.07 -11.10
CA LEU A 727 -4.88 2.78 -10.51
C LEU A 727 -4.53 1.64 -11.46
N SER A 728 -4.37 0.43 -10.90
CA SER A 728 -3.85 -0.74 -11.59
C SER A 728 -4.90 -1.82 -11.80
N HIS A 729 -4.62 -2.75 -12.71
CA HIS A 729 -5.47 -3.91 -12.99
C HIS A 729 -6.90 -3.51 -13.37
N THR A 730 -7.02 -2.48 -14.21
CA THR A 730 -8.31 -1.95 -14.63
C THR A 730 -8.77 -2.65 -15.92
N GLY A 731 -10.04 -2.49 -16.27
CA GLY A 731 -10.71 -3.22 -17.35
C GLY A 731 -11.05 -4.67 -16.96
N PRO A 732 -11.83 -5.36 -17.80
CA PRO A 732 -12.19 -6.77 -17.58
C PRO A 732 -10.99 -7.71 -17.70
N GLU A 733 -9.95 -7.32 -18.46
CA GLU A 733 -8.75 -8.15 -18.67
C GLU A 733 -7.72 -8.04 -17.54
N GLY A 734 -7.87 -7.11 -16.59
CA GLY A 734 -7.03 -7.01 -15.39
C GLY A 734 -5.56 -6.67 -15.64
N THR A 735 -5.23 -6.03 -16.77
CA THR A 735 -3.84 -5.64 -17.10
C THR A 735 -3.36 -4.50 -16.20
N ALA A 736 -2.12 -4.61 -15.69
CA ALA A 736 -1.52 -3.58 -14.86
C ALA A 736 -1.04 -2.37 -15.67
N SER A 737 -1.49 -1.16 -15.30
CA SER A 737 -1.12 0.11 -15.96
C SER A 737 0.34 0.51 -15.75
N TYR A 738 0.99 0.05 -14.68
CA TYR A 738 2.42 0.29 -14.38
C TYR A 738 3.39 -0.64 -15.12
N TYR A 739 2.86 -1.62 -15.86
CA TYR A 739 3.65 -2.71 -16.45
C TYR A 739 3.92 -2.50 -17.94
N LEU A 740 3.41 -1.43 -18.56
CA LEU A 740 3.37 -1.31 -20.01
C LEU A 740 4.77 -1.16 -20.60
N ILE A 741 5.52 -0.13 -20.17
CA ILE A 741 6.85 0.14 -20.72
C ILE A 741 7.83 -0.95 -20.30
N PHE A 742 7.69 -1.52 -19.10
CA PHE A 742 8.45 -2.69 -18.68
C PHE A 742 8.21 -3.89 -19.60
N GLY A 743 6.95 -4.21 -19.89
CA GLY A 743 6.58 -5.23 -20.85
C GLY A 743 7.16 -4.97 -22.23
N TYR A 744 7.08 -3.72 -22.72
CA TYR A 744 7.64 -3.34 -24.02
C TYR A 744 9.16 -3.49 -24.08
N ALA A 745 9.89 -3.10 -23.04
CA ALA A 745 11.34 -3.21 -22.99
C ALA A 745 11.81 -4.67 -23.05
N PHE A 746 11.17 -5.57 -22.28
CA PHE A 746 11.50 -6.99 -22.34
C PHE A 746 10.97 -7.69 -23.60
N ALA A 747 9.86 -7.25 -24.17
CA ALA A 747 9.42 -7.71 -25.47
C ALA A 747 10.42 -7.32 -26.57
N ALA A 748 11.02 -6.11 -26.50
CA ALA A 748 12.08 -5.70 -27.42
C ALA A 748 13.35 -6.56 -27.26
N GLU A 749 13.71 -6.95 -26.03
CA GLU A 749 14.77 -7.95 -25.80
C GLU A 749 14.42 -9.31 -26.43
N ALA A 750 13.18 -9.77 -26.29
CA ALA A 750 12.71 -11.02 -26.87
C ALA A 750 12.72 -10.99 -28.41
N VAL A 751 12.34 -9.87 -29.03
CA VAL A 751 12.33 -9.71 -30.50
C VAL A 751 13.73 -9.91 -31.10
N ARG A 752 14.78 -9.44 -30.43
CA ARG A 752 16.17 -9.62 -30.89
C ARG A 752 16.63 -11.08 -30.93
N GLU A 753 15.93 -11.97 -30.23
CA GLU A 753 16.23 -13.39 -30.19
C GLU A 753 15.60 -14.18 -31.36
N LEU A 754 14.72 -13.55 -32.15
CA LEU A 754 14.13 -14.10 -33.38
C LEU A 754 15.09 -13.95 -34.59
N PRO A 755 14.88 -14.74 -35.67
CA PRO A 755 15.49 -14.46 -36.98
C PRO A 755 15.16 -13.05 -37.47
N GLU A 756 16.10 -12.40 -38.16
CA GLU A 756 16.02 -10.99 -38.54
C GLU A 756 14.78 -10.65 -39.38
N GLU A 757 14.45 -11.54 -40.31
CA GLU A 757 13.31 -11.47 -41.24
C GLU A 757 11.95 -11.47 -40.53
N GLU A 758 11.87 -11.96 -39.29
CA GLU A 758 10.63 -12.03 -38.52
C GLU A 758 10.40 -10.81 -37.62
N ARG A 759 11.45 -10.00 -37.36
CA ARG A 759 11.44 -8.97 -36.30
C ARG A 759 10.55 -7.78 -36.62
N ALA A 760 10.45 -7.41 -37.90
CA ALA A 760 9.87 -6.13 -38.33
C ALA A 760 8.47 -5.88 -37.77
N LYS A 761 7.56 -6.86 -37.88
CA LYS A 761 6.17 -6.72 -37.43
C LYS A 761 6.05 -6.47 -35.92
N TYR A 762 6.90 -7.10 -35.11
CA TYR A 762 6.87 -6.93 -33.65
C TYR A 762 7.52 -5.61 -33.25
N ARG A 763 8.63 -5.25 -33.90
CA ARG A 763 9.36 -4.00 -33.68
C ARG A 763 8.47 -2.80 -33.97
N GLU A 764 7.76 -2.81 -35.10
CA GLU A 764 6.84 -1.73 -35.49
C GLU A 764 5.69 -1.56 -34.49
N ALA A 765 5.07 -2.66 -34.05
CA ALA A 765 4.00 -2.61 -33.06
C ALA A 765 4.48 -2.07 -31.70
N LEU A 766 5.66 -2.52 -31.22
CA LEU A 766 6.25 -2.04 -29.97
C LEU A 766 6.66 -0.56 -30.07
N ALA A 767 7.24 -0.14 -31.19
CA ALA A 767 7.61 1.25 -31.45
C ALA A 767 6.36 2.16 -31.43
N GLU A 768 5.28 1.77 -32.12
CA GLU A 768 4.01 2.51 -32.10
C GLU A 768 3.45 2.63 -30.68
N ASP A 769 3.48 1.53 -29.91
CA ASP A 769 2.96 1.49 -28.55
C ASP A 769 3.78 2.35 -27.57
N LEU A 770 5.10 2.31 -27.69
CA LEU A 770 6.04 3.08 -26.87
C LEU A 770 5.98 4.58 -27.19
N LEU A 771 5.91 4.99 -28.47
CA LEU A 771 5.86 6.42 -28.83
C LEU A 771 4.62 7.13 -28.30
N LYS A 772 3.54 6.39 -28.02
CA LYS A 772 2.31 6.95 -27.44
C LYS A 772 2.34 7.07 -25.91
N THR A 773 3.47 6.79 -25.25
CA THR A 773 3.69 7.06 -23.81
C THR A 773 4.53 8.33 -23.57
N VAL A 774 4.95 9.02 -24.64
CA VAL A 774 5.75 10.25 -24.55
C VAL A 774 4.93 11.44 -24.06
N LEU A 775 5.58 12.26 -23.23
CA LEU A 775 5.07 13.47 -22.63
C LEU A 775 5.67 14.74 -23.27
N GLU A 776 5.06 15.89 -23.02
CA GLU A 776 5.46 17.18 -23.61
C GLU A 776 6.90 17.61 -23.30
N ASP A 777 7.43 17.21 -22.14
CA ASP A 777 8.80 17.46 -21.69
C ASP A 777 9.85 16.52 -22.32
N GLY A 778 9.40 15.46 -23.00
CA GLY A 778 10.24 14.42 -23.60
C GLY A 778 10.37 13.16 -22.76
N ALA A 779 9.80 13.11 -21.55
CA ALA A 779 9.79 11.91 -20.73
C ALA A 779 8.80 10.86 -21.28
N PHE A 780 8.95 9.61 -20.82
CA PHE A 780 7.99 8.54 -21.07
C PHE A 780 7.28 8.18 -19.77
N CYS A 781 5.98 7.90 -19.84
CA CYS A 781 5.20 7.48 -18.69
C CYS A 781 4.05 6.55 -19.09
N ASP A 782 4.01 5.36 -18.49
CA ASP A 782 2.87 4.44 -18.58
C ASP A 782 1.90 4.61 -17.42
N SER A 783 2.38 4.55 -16.18
CA SER A 783 1.61 4.84 -14.98
C SER A 783 2.16 6.08 -14.28
N PRO A 784 1.30 7.04 -13.94
CA PRO A 784 1.73 8.14 -13.11
C PRO A 784 2.19 7.71 -11.71
N SER A 785 1.79 6.54 -11.19
CA SER A 785 2.20 6.09 -9.85
C SER A 785 3.69 5.76 -9.77
N VAL A 786 4.22 5.02 -10.75
CA VAL A 786 5.66 4.71 -10.79
C VAL A 786 6.46 5.92 -11.28
N GLY A 787 5.88 6.72 -12.16
CA GLY A 787 6.41 8.04 -12.54
C GLY A 787 7.26 8.03 -13.81
N ARG A 788 7.67 9.24 -14.20
CA ARG A 788 8.30 9.55 -15.49
C ARG A 788 9.74 9.04 -15.62
N HIS A 789 10.50 9.03 -14.52
CA HIS A 789 11.90 8.59 -14.54
C HIS A 789 12.03 7.11 -14.85
N TYR A 790 11.27 6.28 -14.14
CA TYR A 790 11.13 4.85 -14.44
C TYR A 790 10.72 4.62 -15.91
N GLY A 791 9.63 5.27 -16.33
CA GLY A 791 9.11 5.10 -17.69
C GLY A 791 10.15 5.49 -18.74
N THR A 792 10.88 6.59 -18.51
CA THR A 792 11.93 7.07 -19.42
C THR A 792 13.12 6.12 -19.48
N GLY A 793 13.66 5.67 -18.35
CA GLY A 793 14.79 4.74 -18.34
C GLY A 793 14.46 3.40 -19.02
N MET A 794 13.27 2.84 -18.76
CA MET A 794 12.81 1.62 -19.44
C MET A 794 12.52 1.86 -20.93
N ALA A 795 12.01 3.03 -21.31
CA ALA A 795 11.76 3.39 -22.71
C ALA A 795 13.05 3.55 -23.50
N LEU A 796 14.07 4.23 -22.96
CA LEU A 796 15.39 4.36 -23.59
C LEU A 796 16.04 2.99 -23.82
N ARG A 797 15.90 2.09 -22.84
CA ARG A 797 16.32 0.68 -23.00
C ARG A 797 15.61 0.01 -24.19
N ALA A 798 14.29 0.16 -24.30
CA ALA A 798 13.51 -0.41 -25.40
C ALA A 798 13.90 0.20 -26.76
N LEU A 799 14.01 1.53 -26.85
CA LEU A 799 14.33 2.26 -28.07
C LEU A 799 15.66 1.83 -28.67
N ARG A 800 16.69 1.61 -27.83
CA ARG A 800 17.98 1.08 -28.27
C ARG A 800 17.83 -0.24 -29.05
N LEU A 801 16.91 -1.11 -28.63
CA LEU A 801 16.73 -2.44 -29.21
C LEU A 801 15.77 -2.44 -30.41
N LEU A 802 14.95 -1.40 -30.54
CA LEU A 802 13.94 -1.25 -31.61
C LEU A 802 14.45 -0.44 -32.81
N LYS A 803 15.69 0.06 -32.78
CA LYS A 803 16.33 0.76 -33.90
C LYS A 803 17.18 -0.17 -34.76
N ASP A 804 17.70 -1.22 -34.13
CA ASP A 804 18.33 -2.36 -34.80
C ASP A 804 17.26 -3.22 -35.53
#